data_AF-Q2GUI6-F1
#
_entry.id   AF-Q2GUI6-F1
#
_cell.length_a   1.000
_cell.length_b   1.000
_cell.length_c   1.000
_cell.angle_alpha   90.00
_cell.angle_beta   90.00
_cell.angle_gamma   90.00
#
_symmetry.space_group_name_H-M   'P 1'
#
loop_
_entity.id
_entity.type
_entity.pdbx_description
1 polymer ?
#
loop_
_entity_poly.entity_id
_entity_poly.type
_entity_poly.pdbx_seq_one_letter_code
_entity_poly.pdbx_strand_id
1 'polypeptide(L)'
;MAPETLDLDLSRFPKLSREQAGHVRHFWNISTSIDGQWPHMGTQDPDQAFLDAYRYQLATMTYAAGVAHYHRLPAMRSLFQPLIRKLIGKMLRPEVWSYWYLTSQSGNRLDPDLNKLRQPWADPVVRENIMYSGHLLMMTSLYAMLFNDNEFEQPGSLTFKWDPLFWGMGPESFLYDNRSLQGAILKEMERRILMSLGALRANAFMNTWNSEFVRDSYSKQALGFITDIDGHIELHHPAIGATIRQLVQEEQADPNSAETLQRARDKYLANRSAGFRYMQPLFGYVVKWLSELGKAKELKALLSYADAQLSPTWDKGGLYYPRQDQITDESCHWRFMDPFTGNAAIGYARLNVEDGQKQMWDKPWTRETLASRPWVNGLNLSQGVDCLRGCWVDEEQAMVMTLKPWDSVAHELTFSIEHLPTGHWGCYKNGHLISEHQTVKGASVEVSMVISPYEETDVVVIKLPQLLGVSAQLEVYYLSVLFFARESLRVAVQRQDSSKLSSNDTKDGKDDKDGESRDNHVSNTSAQAVVNLGYLAIALGIPLAFLFGWLYLGSLSTATLASAPNLVVSLYIYALAAIVELVSEPAFVVMQTRLQFGTRATAESSATFLRCVVTLGLAVWGANRDLGVLPFALGQLGYGLGLLAVYAWYGAGLAQREGFSLLPRRITTTPAKGVQHQQQPDKPAFILSYFYRPTLQLASSMMAQSVVKHILTQGDTFLVSILSTPTSQGVYALANNYGGLLARLVFQPIEESSRSYFSRVLAPSAPTPPPTTTTSNETKPTTITTTSPAHTALEALQSLLRSYLLLSLAITALGPAAAGPLLALVAGPRWADSGAAACLAAYMWYVPLLAVNGVAEAFVASVASEAEVHLQSAWMGVFSVVFGLAGVVFLRVLGWGAVGLVVANGINMACRIVWCVRFVRRYFGRMAGVRFDVLDVLPSPGAMLAAAVTSQVVKKVVASAAPVGAREAIVELVKVAAVAVPFVIAVAVFERRFLYAAFQAVRGHRQSSS
;
A
#
# COMPACT_ATOMS: atom_id res chain seq x y z
N MET A 1 -6.22 4.25 -14.96
CA MET A 1 -7.25 3.21 -14.88
C MET A 1 -7.06 2.43 -13.62
N ALA A 2 -8.07 2.49 -12.78
CA ALA A 2 -8.25 1.70 -11.58
C ALA A 2 -8.47 0.23 -11.97
N PRO A 3 -8.14 -0.74 -11.09
CA PRO A 3 -8.52 -2.12 -11.31
C PRO A 3 -10.05 -2.24 -11.33
N GLU A 4 -10.59 -3.09 -12.21
CA GLU A 4 -12.05 -3.33 -12.32
C GLU A 4 -12.62 -3.98 -11.05
N THR A 5 -11.79 -4.72 -10.31
CA THR A 5 -12.15 -5.37 -9.05
C THR A 5 -11.21 -4.96 -7.92
N LEU A 6 -11.78 -4.73 -6.73
CA LEU A 6 -11.06 -4.40 -5.50
C LEU A 6 -11.04 -5.61 -4.56
N ASP A 7 -9.84 -6.06 -4.20
CA ASP A 7 -9.63 -7.15 -3.24
C ASP A 7 -9.25 -6.57 -1.86
N LEU A 8 -10.23 -5.95 -1.20
CA LEU A 8 -10.08 -5.40 0.15
C LEU A 8 -10.87 -6.25 1.13
N ASP A 9 -10.21 -6.79 2.15
CA ASP A 9 -10.88 -7.56 3.21
C ASP A 9 -11.70 -6.64 4.13
N LEU A 10 -12.99 -6.55 3.82
CA LEU A 10 -13.95 -5.76 4.56
C LEU A 10 -14.29 -6.35 5.94
N SER A 11 -13.94 -7.61 6.23
CA SER A 11 -14.25 -8.24 7.52
C SER A 11 -13.53 -7.60 8.71
N ARG A 12 -12.39 -6.92 8.43
CA ARG A 12 -11.59 -6.17 9.40
C ARG A 12 -12.33 -4.96 9.98
N PHE A 13 -13.36 -4.46 9.30
CA PHE A 13 -14.11 -3.28 9.72
C PHE A 13 -15.45 -3.71 10.33
N PRO A 14 -15.69 -3.51 11.64
CA PRO A 14 -16.92 -3.95 12.28
C PRO A 14 -18.14 -3.25 11.67
N LYS A 15 -19.22 -4.01 11.48
CA LYS A 15 -20.51 -3.49 11.04
C LYS A 15 -21.52 -3.51 12.19
N LEU A 16 -22.49 -2.60 12.15
CA LEU A 16 -23.67 -2.68 12.99
C LEU A 16 -24.45 -3.95 12.67
N SER A 17 -24.90 -4.63 13.73
CA SER A 17 -25.92 -5.66 13.65
C SER A 17 -27.25 -5.08 13.16
N ARG A 18 -28.16 -5.95 12.71
CA ARG A 18 -29.50 -5.56 12.29
C ARG A 18 -30.23 -4.82 13.41
N GLU A 19 -30.14 -5.32 14.64
CA GLU A 19 -30.81 -4.77 15.82
C GLU A 19 -30.25 -3.38 16.17
N GLN A 20 -28.93 -3.19 16.06
CA GLN A 20 -28.31 -1.86 16.27
C GLN A 20 -28.78 -0.84 15.23
N ALA A 21 -28.78 -1.20 13.94
CA ALA A 21 -29.29 -0.34 12.88
C ALA A 21 -30.78 -0.02 13.07
N GLY A 22 -31.57 -1.02 13.48
CA GLY A 22 -32.98 -0.86 13.81
C GLY A 22 -33.24 0.15 14.92
N HIS A 23 -32.42 0.22 15.97
CA HIS A 23 -32.59 1.24 17.01
C HIS A 23 -32.28 2.65 16.49
N VAL A 24 -31.24 2.84 15.67
CA VAL A 24 -30.93 4.13 15.05
C VAL A 24 -32.10 4.59 14.18
N ARG A 25 -32.70 3.67 13.40
CA ARG A 25 -33.89 3.89 12.60
C ARG A 25 -35.12 4.24 13.46
N HIS A 26 -35.31 3.59 14.60
CA HIS A 26 -36.40 3.90 15.53
C HIS A 26 -36.28 5.32 16.08
N PHE A 27 -35.07 5.73 16.49
CA PHE A 27 -34.83 7.10 16.96
C PHE A 27 -35.15 8.12 15.87
N TRP A 28 -34.80 7.81 14.62
CA TRP A 28 -35.17 8.62 13.46
C TRP A 28 -36.68 8.74 13.30
N ASN A 29 -37.40 7.62 13.28
CA ASN A 29 -38.86 7.59 13.13
C ASN A 29 -39.56 8.46 14.19
N ILE A 30 -39.14 8.35 15.46
CA ILE A 30 -39.63 9.20 16.55
C ILE A 30 -39.27 10.67 16.29
N SER A 31 -38.00 10.98 16.01
CA SER A 31 -37.53 12.36 15.82
C SER A 31 -38.19 13.08 14.64
N THR A 32 -38.60 12.35 13.60
CA THR A 32 -39.26 12.89 12.40
C THR A 32 -40.77 12.90 12.46
N SER A 33 -41.37 12.32 13.51
CA SER A 33 -42.82 12.35 13.68
C SER A 33 -43.32 13.80 13.83
N ILE A 34 -44.55 14.05 13.37
CA ILE A 34 -45.19 15.37 13.43
C ILE A 34 -45.14 15.89 14.87
N ASP A 35 -44.86 17.19 15.04
CA ASP A 35 -44.85 17.81 16.37
C ASP A 35 -46.20 17.67 17.06
N GLY A 36 -46.18 17.35 18.36
CA GLY A 36 -47.36 16.98 19.14
C GLY A 36 -47.77 15.51 19.03
N GLN A 37 -47.23 14.76 18.06
CA GLN A 37 -47.36 13.30 17.99
C GLN A 37 -46.15 12.59 18.60
N TRP A 38 -46.42 11.62 19.47
CA TRP A 38 -45.43 10.91 20.26
C TRP A 38 -45.60 9.38 20.12
N PRO A 39 -45.41 8.82 18.91
CA PRO A 39 -45.64 7.40 18.69
C PRO A 39 -44.73 6.56 19.58
N HIS A 40 -45.29 5.50 20.17
CA HIS A 40 -44.60 4.53 21.04
C HIS A 40 -44.05 5.10 22.36
N MET A 41 -44.06 6.41 22.57
CA MET A 41 -43.45 7.06 23.75
C MET A 41 -44.32 7.04 25.01
N GLY A 42 -45.47 6.36 24.98
CA GLY A 42 -46.39 6.24 26.11
C GLY A 42 -47.49 7.30 26.12
N THR A 43 -48.15 7.45 27.26
CA THR A 43 -49.28 8.37 27.42
C THR A 43 -48.78 9.81 27.58
N GLN A 44 -49.51 10.77 27.00
CA GLN A 44 -49.33 12.21 27.25
C GLN A 44 -49.81 12.56 28.68
N ASP A 45 -49.19 11.96 29.69
CA ASP A 45 -49.40 12.37 31.07
C ASP A 45 -48.86 13.80 31.20
N PRO A 46 -49.73 14.79 31.48
CA PRO A 46 -49.33 16.19 31.59
C PRO A 46 -48.33 16.41 32.73
N ASP A 47 -48.31 15.54 33.75
CA ASP A 47 -47.42 15.69 34.90
C ASP A 47 -45.99 15.26 34.58
N GLN A 48 -45.77 14.42 33.55
CA GLN A 48 -44.44 13.91 33.15
C GLN A 48 -43.57 13.48 34.37
N ALA A 49 -44.21 12.96 35.43
CA ALA A 49 -43.60 12.90 36.75
C ALA A 49 -42.53 11.80 36.90
N PHE A 50 -42.49 10.85 35.97
CA PHE A 50 -41.72 9.61 36.12
C PHE A 50 -40.68 9.35 35.02
N LEU A 51 -40.01 8.21 35.12
CA LEU A 51 -38.80 7.88 34.35
C LEU A 51 -39.08 7.58 32.87
N ASP A 52 -40.33 7.27 32.56
CA ASP A 52 -40.85 7.10 31.22
C ASP A 52 -41.21 8.44 30.56
N ALA A 53 -41.01 9.58 31.23
CA ALA A 53 -41.23 10.90 30.65
C ALA A 53 -40.40 11.15 29.38
N TYR A 54 -40.94 11.99 28.48
CA TYR A 54 -40.35 12.28 27.18
C TYR A 54 -38.91 12.78 27.28
N ARG A 55 -38.60 13.61 28.28
CA ARG A 55 -37.25 14.16 28.50
C ARG A 55 -36.17 13.08 28.64
N TYR A 56 -36.47 11.97 29.33
CA TYR A 56 -35.49 10.90 29.56
C TYR A 56 -35.30 10.03 28.33
N GLN A 57 -36.39 9.78 27.60
CA GLN A 57 -36.38 9.05 26.34
C GLN A 57 -35.57 9.82 25.29
N LEU A 58 -35.90 11.09 25.05
CA LEU A 58 -35.23 11.96 24.08
C LEU A 58 -33.75 12.12 24.39
N ALA A 59 -33.41 12.42 25.65
CA ALA A 59 -32.01 12.56 26.07
C ALA A 59 -31.23 11.25 25.84
N THR A 60 -31.80 10.10 26.21
CA THR A 60 -31.11 8.81 26.03
C THR A 60 -30.98 8.42 24.57
N MET A 61 -31.96 8.71 23.71
CA MET A 61 -31.83 8.53 22.26
C MET A 61 -30.71 9.40 21.69
N THR A 62 -30.59 10.66 22.13
CA THR A 62 -29.49 11.54 21.73
C THR A 62 -28.13 10.99 22.18
N TYR A 63 -28.02 10.47 23.40
CA TYR A 63 -26.78 9.87 23.88
C TYR A 63 -26.43 8.60 23.11
N ALA A 64 -27.42 7.76 22.80
CA ALA A 64 -27.26 6.55 22.01
C ALA A 64 -26.81 6.86 20.57
N ALA A 65 -27.42 7.87 19.94
CA ALA A 65 -27.03 8.37 18.63
C ALA A 65 -25.60 8.94 18.64
N GLY A 66 -25.24 9.68 19.70
CA GLY A 66 -23.89 10.22 19.86
C GLY A 66 -22.81 9.15 19.99
N VAL A 67 -23.01 8.15 20.87
CA VAL A 67 -22.05 7.03 20.99
C VAL A 67 -21.96 6.21 19.71
N ALA A 68 -23.08 6.00 19.00
CA ALA A 68 -23.09 5.31 17.73
C ALA A 68 -22.28 6.07 16.67
N HIS A 69 -22.48 7.39 16.57
CA HIS A 69 -21.70 8.22 15.64
C HIS A 69 -20.21 8.18 15.98
N TYR A 70 -19.85 8.40 17.24
CA TYR A 70 -18.45 8.49 17.64
C TYR A 70 -17.71 7.15 17.48
N HIS A 71 -18.29 6.05 17.94
CA HIS A 71 -17.60 4.75 18.07
C HIS A 71 -17.84 3.78 16.91
N ARG A 72 -19.01 3.85 16.26
CA ARG A 72 -19.42 2.83 15.28
C ARG A 72 -19.41 3.37 13.85
N LEU A 73 -19.91 4.59 13.66
CA LEU A 73 -20.11 5.21 12.35
C LEU A 73 -19.49 6.62 12.28
N PRO A 74 -18.17 6.76 12.50
CA PRO A 74 -17.52 8.06 12.63
C PRO A 74 -17.51 8.91 11.36
N ALA A 75 -17.64 8.32 10.18
CA ALA A 75 -17.70 9.06 8.93
C ALA A 75 -19.13 9.54 8.57
N MET A 76 -20.16 9.05 9.26
CA MET A 76 -21.57 9.22 8.88
C MET A 76 -22.21 10.46 9.48
N ARG A 77 -21.58 11.62 9.31
CA ARG A 77 -22.03 12.90 9.88
C ARG A 77 -23.47 13.26 9.48
N SER A 78 -23.79 13.22 8.18
CA SER A 78 -25.12 13.57 7.66
C SER A 78 -26.25 12.65 8.13
N LEU A 79 -25.92 11.47 8.64
CA LEU A 79 -26.88 10.55 9.22
C LEU A 79 -27.30 11.01 10.63
N PHE A 80 -26.33 11.39 11.47
CA PHE A 80 -26.56 11.67 12.89
C PHE A 80 -26.85 13.14 13.20
N GLN A 81 -26.29 14.09 12.45
CA GLN A 81 -26.53 15.52 12.68
C GLN A 81 -28.02 15.89 12.64
N PRO A 82 -28.79 15.59 11.57
CA PRO A 82 -30.22 15.90 11.53
C PRO A 82 -31.03 15.12 12.57
N LEU A 83 -30.63 13.89 12.90
CA LEU A 83 -31.26 13.08 13.93
C LEU A 83 -31.18 13.75 15.30
N ILE A 84 -29.96 14.10 15.74
CA ILE A 84 -29.75 14.73 17.05
C ILE A 84 -30.37 16.13 17.09
N ARG A 85 -30.26 16.89 16.00
CA ARG A 85 -30.91 18.21 15.88
C ARG A 85 -32.43 18.11 16.08
N LYS A 86 -33.10 17.15 15.44
CA LYS A 86 -34.55 16.93 15.59
C LYS A 86 -34.93 16.46 17.00
N LEU A 87 -34.12 15.62 17.63
CA LEU A 87 -34.33 15.22 19.03
C LEU A 87 -34.23 16.40 20.00
N ILE A 88 -33.26 17.31 19.80
CA ILE A 88 -33.17 18.57 20.56
C ILE A 88 -34.38 19.46 20.29
N GLY A 89 -34.80 19.59 19.03
CA GLY A 89 -36.04 20.31 18.68
C GLY A 89 -37.26 19.77 19.42
N LYS A 90 -37.41 18.44 19.49
CA LYS A 90 -38.46 17.79 20.29
C LYS A 90 -38.30 18.03 21.79
N MET A 91 -37.08 18.13 22.31
CA MET A 91 -36.83 18.43 23.73
C MET A 91 -37.30 19.84 24.14
N LEU A 92 -37.29 20.81 23.20
CA LEU A 92 -37.73 22.20 23.43
C LEU A 92 -39.25 22.39 23.34
N ARG A 93 -40.00 21.35 22.98
CA ARG A 93 -41.45 21.39 22.83
C ARG A 93 -42.15 21.59 24.18
N PRO A 94 -43.19 22.45 24.28
CA PRO A 94 -43.94 22.66 25.52
C PRO A 94 -44.42 21.36 26.15
N GLU A 95 -44.81 20.37 25.36
CA GLU A 95 -45.25 19.05 25.79
C GLU A 95 -44.20 18.29 26.62
N VAL A 96 -42.92 18.67 26.54
CA VAL A 96 -41.81 18.03 27.26
C VAL A 96 -41.42 18.78 28.53
N TRP A 97 -41.56 20.11 28.58
CA TRP A 97 -41.07 20.94 29.69
C TRP A 97 -42.15 21.69 30.49
N SER A 98 -43.36 21.85 29.94
CA SER A 98 -44.46 22.62 30.58
C SER A 98 -44.93 22.04 31.92
N TYR A 99 -44.73 20.73 32.14
CA TYR A 99 -44.98 20.07 33.42
C TYR A 99 -44.30 20.78 34.60
N TRP A 100 -43.21 21.50 34.31
CA TRP A 100 -42.45 22.23 35.31
C TRP A 100 -43.30 23.28 36.04
N TYR A 101 -44.22 23.96 35.35
CA TYR A 101 -45.09 24.95 35.98
C TYR A 101 -45.81 24.36 37.19
N LEU A 102 -46.44 23.19 37.04
CA LEU A 102 -47.11 22.51 38.14
C LEU A 102 -46.13 21.95 39.17
N THR A 103 -45.02 21.35 38.72
CA THR A 103 -44.03 20.68 39.58
C THR A 103 -43.23 21.66 40.45
N SER A 104 -43.02 22.89 39.99
CA SER A 104 -42.24 23.93 40.66
C SER A 104 -42.84 24.37 42.01
N GLN A 105 -44.12 24.06 42.24
CA GLN A 105 -44.80 24.26 43.53
C GLN A 105 -44.20 23.41 44.66
N SER A 106 -43.48 22.33 44.33
CA SER A 106 -42.88 21.36 45.25
C SER A 106 -43.91 20.69 46.17
N GLY A 107 -43.45 19.89 47.12
CA GLY A 107 -44.29 19.25 48.13
C GLY A 107 -43.44 18.65 49.26
N ASN A 108 -44.08 18.32 50.37
CA ASN A 108 -43.42 17.85 51.60
C ASN A 108 -42.55 16.58 51.42
N ARG A 109 -42.78 15.79 50.37
CA ARG A 109 -41.93 14.63 50.03
C ARG A 109 -40.56 15.00 49.48
N LEU A 110 -40.45 16.14 48.80
CA LEU A 110 -39.21 16.62 48.18
C LEU A 110 -38.56 17.75 49.01
N ASP A 111 -39.38 18.47 49.77
CA ASP A 111 -38.97 19.56 50.64
C ASP A 111 -39.70 19.41 51.99
N PRO A 112 -39.14 18.66 52.95
CA PRO A 112 -39.81 18.33 54.22
C PRO A 112 -40.22 19.55 55.05
N ASP A 113 -39.51 20.67 54.90
CA ASP A 113 -39.75 21.92 55.63
C ASP A 113 -40.91 22.75 55.02
N LEU A 114 -41.48 22.29 53.90
CA LEU A 114 -42.50 23.00 53.16
C LEU A 114 -43.90 22.83 53.79
N ASN A 115 -44.38 23.88 54.45
CA ASN A 115 -45.71 23.89 55.09
C ASN A 115 -46.87 24.28 54.14
N LYS A 116 -46.58 24.89 52.98
CA LYS A 116 -47.53 25.26 51.92
C LYS A 116 -46.87 25.17 50.55
N LEU A 117 -47.64 24.86 49.50
CA LEU A 117 -47.15 24.86 48.12
C LEU A 117 -46.56 26.23 47.73
N ARG A 118 -45.45 26.21 46.99
CA ARG A 118 -44.80 27.42 46.48
C ARG A 118 -45.62 28.03 45.33
N GLN A 119 -45.38 29.29 45.03
CA GLN A 119 -45.91 29.90 43.79
C GLN A 119 -45.24 29.24 42.57
N PRO A 120 -46.02 28.79 41.57
CA PRO A 120 -45.48 28.17 40.38
C PRO A 120 -44.76 29.17 39.47
N TRP A 121 -43.76 28.72 38.71
CA TRP A 121 -43.12 29.50 37.64
C TRP A 121 -42.94 28.65 36.37
N ALA A 122 -43.04 29.29 35.20
CA ALA A 122 -43.06 28.59 33.92
C ALA A 122 -41.67 28.33 33.34
N ASP A 123 -40.69 29.20 33.61
CA ASP A 123 -39.32 29.05 33.08
C ASP A 123 -38.68 27.73 33.56
N PRO A 124 -38.42 26.76 32.67
CA PRO A 124 -37.95 25.43 33.03
C PRO A 124 -36.45 25.36 33.32
N VAL A 125 -35.70 26.47 33.20
CA VAL A 125 -34.23 26.53 33.30
C VAL A 125 -33.77 27.40 34.46
N VAL A 126 -34.46 28.53 34.71
CA VAL A 126 -33.97 29.59 35.62
C VAL A 126 -33.61 29.10 37.04
N ARG A 127 -34.30 28.07 37.55
CA ARG A 127 -34.13 27.48 38.89
C ARG A 127 -34.56 26.01 38.90
N GLU A 128 -33.85 25.20 39.67
CA GLU A 128 -34.15 23.78 39.88
C GLU A 128 -34.21 22.97 38.55
N ASN A 129 -35.20 22.09 38.37
CA ASN A 129 -35.45 21.27 37.18
C ASN A 129 -34.23 20.62 36.49
N ILE A 130 -33.22 20.22 37.28
CA ILE A 130 -31.92 19.75 36.75
C ILE A 130 -32.03 18.53 35.83
N MET A 131 -33.06 17.69 36.02
CA MET A 131 -33.31 16.54 35.16
C MET A 131 -33.74 16.96 33.74
N TYR A 132 -34.32 18.14 33.56
CA TYR A 132 -34.60 18.69 32.25
C TYR A 132 -33.39 19.50 31.72
N SER A 133 -32.98 20.52 32.48
CA SER A 133 -31.96 21.48 32.05
C SER A 133 -30.58 20.84 31.88
N GLY A 134 -30.21 19.89 32.76
CA GLY A 134 -28.95 19.14 32.64
C GLY A 134 -28.91 18.19 31.44
N HIS A 135 -30.03 17.52 31.14
CA HIS A 135 -30.13 16.69 29.94
C HIS A 135 -30.05 17.55 28.67
N LEU A 136 -30.76 18.67 28.61
CA LEU A 136 -30.72 19.61 27.48
C LEU A 136 -29.32 20.20 27.27
N LEU A 137 -28.61 20.57 28.35
CA LEU A 137 -27.23 21.04 28.27
C LEU A 137 -26.32 19.98 27.65
N MET A 138 -26.40 18.74 28.15
CA MET A 138 -25.59 17.64 27.60
C MET A 138 -25.92 17.36 26.12
N MET A 139 -27.20 17.38 25.73
CA MET A 139 -27.60 17.15 24.34
C MET A 139 -27.02 18.22 23.39
N THR A 140 -27.10 19.49 23.78
CA THR A 140 -26.62 20.62 22.97
C THR A 140 -25.09 20.69 22.93
N SER A 141 -24.41 20.42 24.04
CA SER A 141 -22.94 20.33 24.08
C SER A 141 -22.41 19.14 23.26
N LEU A 142 -23.10 17.98 23.31
CA LEU A 142 -22.77 16.82 22.49
C LEU A 142 -22.92 17.12 20.98
N TYR A 143 -23.99 17.83 20.60
CA TYR A 143 -24.19 18.28 19.22
C TYR A 143 -23.04 19.15 18.71
N ALA A 144 -22.62 20.15 19.52
CA ALA A 144 -21.51 21.02 19.17
C ALA A 144 -20.19 20.24 19.01
N MET A 145 -19.89 19.32 19.94
CA MET A 145 -18.67 18.51 19.91
C MET A 145 -18.62 17.56 18.70
N LEU A 146 -19.71 16.87 18.39
CA LEU A 146 -19.73 15.86 17.33
C LEU A 146 -19.71 16.47 15.92
N PHE A 147 -20.30 17.65 15.73
CA PHE A 147 -20.54 18.20 14.40
C PHE A 147 -19.78 19.50 14.10
N ASN A 148 -19.08 20.08 15.09
CA ASN A 148 -18.50 21.42 14.98
C ASN A 148 -19.51 22.43 14.44
N ASP A 149 -20.71 22.40 15.01
CA ASP A 149 -21.86 23.21 14.63
C ASP A 149 -22.32 23.99 15.87
N ASN A 150 -22.35 25.31 15.75
CA ASN A 150 -22.65 26.23 16.84
C ASN A 150 -24.11 26.69 16.87
N GLU A 151 -25.03 26.01 16.17
CA GLU A 151 -26.46 26.34 16.13
C GLU A 151 -27.04 26.63 17.53
N PHE A 152 -26.81 25.75 18.50
CA PHE A 152 -27.32 25.89 19.87
C PHE A 152 -26.45 26.77 20.78
N GLU A 153 -25.33 27.29 20.28
CA GLU A 153 -24.53 28.32 20.96
C GLU A 153 -24.92 29.74 20.52
N GLN A 154 -25.73 29.88 19.47
CA GLN A 154 -26.22 31.18 19.02
C GLN A 154 -27.21 31.77 20.04
N PRO A 155 -27.20 33.09 20.27
CA PRO A 155 -28.13 33.75 21.18
C PRO A 155 -29.59 33.42 20.86
N GLY A 156 -30.36 32.97 21.85
CA GLY A 156 -31.78 32.65 21.72
C GLY A 156 -32.10 31.35 20.97
N SER A 157 -31.10 30.54 20.64
CA SER A 157 -31.27 29.23 19.98
C SER A 157 -32.10 28.23 20.80
N LEU A 158 -32.15 28.40 22.12
CA LEU A 158 -32.98 27.62 23.05
C LEU A 158 -34.12 28.51 23.55
N THR A 159 -35.19 28.62 22.77
CA THR A 159 -36.36 29.45 23.11
C THR A 159 -37.51 28.59 23.64
N PHE A 160 -38.01 28.93 24.82
CA PHE A 160 -39.17 28.31 25.46
C PHE A 160 -40.35 29.26 25.38
N LYS A 161 -41.41 28.86 24.65
CA LYS A 161 -42.63 29.65 24.51
C LYS A 161 -43.72 29.12 25.44
N TRP A 162 -44.18 29.98 26.34
CA TRP A 162 -45.24 29.69 27.29
C TRP A 162 -46.48 30.51 26.93
N ASP A 163 -47.53 29.86 26.42
CA ASP A 163 -48.75 30.53 25.98
C ASP A 163 -50.00 29.71 26.37
N PRO A 164 -50.38 29.71 27.66
CA PRO A 164 -51.52 28.95 28.14
C PRO A 164 -52.85 29.61 27.73
N LEU A 165 -53.60 28.92 26.87
CA LEU A 165 -54.85 29.43 26.25
C LEU A 165 -55.90 29.93 27.26
N PHE A 166 -56.08 29.25 28.39
CA PHE A 166 -57.18 29.52 29.33
C PHE A 166 -56.80 30.39 30.53
N TRP A 167 -55.52 30.77 30.68
CA TRP A 167 -55.05 31.51 31.87
C TRP A 167 -54.90 33.01 31.64
N GLY A 168 -55.02 33.49 30.39
CA GLY A 168 -55.17 34.90 30.07
C GLY A 168 -53.97 35.80 30.41
N MET A 169 -52.78 35.21 30.63
CA MET A 169 -51.56 35.94 31.02
C MET A 169 -50.73 36.46 29.84
N GLY A 170 -51.12 36.14 28.60
CA GLY A 170 -50.36 36.45 27.38
C GLY A 170 -49.14 35.53 27.19
N PRO A 171 -48.52 35.55 26.00
CA PRO A 171 -47.38 34.68 25.69
C PRO A 171 -46.10 35.19 26.38
N GLU A 172 -45.44 34.32 27.12
CA GLU A 172 -44.10 34.52 27.66
C GLU A 172 -43.06 33.77 26.82
N SER A 173 -41.83 34.30 26.73
CA SER A 173 -40.72 33.65 26.03
C SER A 173 -39.45 33.71 26.87
N PHE A 174 -38.89 32.55 27.17
CA PHE A 174 -37.63 32.42 27.89
C PHE A 174 -36.52 32.07 26.89
N LEU A 175 -35.53 32.96 26.77
CA LEU A 175 -34.46 32.84 25.77
C LEU A 175 -33.17 32.39 26.43
N TYR A 176 -32.63 31.29 25.93
CA TYR A 176 -31.33 30.76 26.31
C TYR A 176 -30.51 30.40 25.07
N ASP A 177 -29.24 30.18 25.29
CA ASP A 177 -28.27 29.51 24.42
C ASP A 177 -27.52 28.50 25.31
N ASN A 178 -26.67 27.67 24.71
CA ASN A 178 -25.92 26.66 25.47
C ASN A 178 -25.12 27.26 26.66
N ARG A 179 -24.50 28.43 26.50
CA ARG A 179 -23.67 29.08 27.54
C ARG A 179 -24.52 29.71 28.63
N SER A 180 -25.60 30.39 28.28
CA SER A 180 -26.52 30.97 29.27
C SER A 180 -27.29 29.90 30.04
N LEU A 181 -27.63 28.77 29.40
CA LEU A 181 -28.14 27.56 30.07
C LEU A 181 -27.13 27.00 31.07
N GLN A 182 -25.87 26.82 30.66
CA GLN A 182 -24.80 26.38 31.56
C GLN A 182 -24.62 27.34 32.74
N GLY A 183 -24.61 28.65 32.48
CA GLY A 183 -24.50 29.69 33.50
C GLY A 183 -25.65 29.66 34.51
N ALA A 184 -26.89 29.41 34.06
CA ALA A 184 -28.04 29.26 34.93
C ALA A 184 -27.89 28.05 35.87
N ILE A 185 -27.44 26.90 35.35
CA ILE A 185 -27.21 25.68 36.13
C ILE A 185 -26.10 25.89 37.17
N LEU A 186 -24.96 26.49 36.79
CA LEU A 186 -23.85 26.76 37.70
C LEU A 186 -24.27 27.70 38.83
N LYS A 187 -24.99 28.77 38.49
CA LYS A 187 -25.52 29.73 39.47
C LYS A 187 -26.47 29.06 40.47
N GLU A 188 -27.23 28.06 40.05
CA GLU A 188 -28.11 27.32 40.96
C GLU A 188 -27.34 26.32 41.83
N MET A 189 -26.30 25.67 41.29
CA MET A 189 -25.40 24.80 42.07
C MET A 189 -24.65 25.58 43.16
N GLU A 190 -24.22 26.82 42.88
CA GLU A 190 -23.57 27.69 43.87
C GLU A 190 -24.52 28.12 45.00
N ARG A 191 -25.83 28.21 44.73
CA ARG A 191 -26.84 28.61 45.72
C ARG A 191 -27.18 27.51 46.73
N ARG A 192 -27.03 26.23 46.36
CA ARG A 192 -27.42 25.09 47.20
C ARG A 192 -26.29 24.07 47.26
N ILE A 193 -25.66 23.91 48.43
CA ILE A 193 -24.78 22.76 48.71
C ILE A 193 -25.68 21.53 48.91
N LEU A 194 -25.97 20.79 47.83
CA LEU A 194 -26.74 19.55 47.90
C LEU A 194 -25.85 18.36 47.54
N MET A 195 -25.42 17.60 48.56
CA MET A 195 -24.98 16.22 48.40
C MET A 195 -26.21 15.34 48.16
N SER A 196 -26.29 14.64 47.03
CA SER A 196 -27.26 13.56 46.85
C SER A 196 -26.54 12.24 46.56
N LEU A 197 -26.90 11.19 47.30
CA LEU A 197 -26.42 9.82 47.10
C LEU A 197 -26.96 9.25 45.78
N GLY A 198 -26.08 8.92 44.84
CA GLY A 198 -26.44 8.36 43.54
C GLY A 198 -26.70 6.86 43.57
N ALA A 199 -27.94 6.46 43.28
CA ALA A 199 -28.36 5.09 42.93
C ALA A 199 -27.79 4.65 41.55
N LEU A 200 -27.98 3.37 41.16
CA LEU A 200 -27.56 2.73 39.90
C LEU A 200 -27.73 3.58 38.61
N ARG A 201 -28.71 4.50 38.57
CA ARG A 201 -28.93 5.45 37.45
C ARG A 201 -27.77 6.42 37.24
N ALA A 202 -27.18 6.88 38.33
CA ALA A 202 -26.03 7.77 38.31
C ALA A 202 -24.79 7.02 37.83
N ASN A 203 -24.67 5.71 38.10
CA ASN A 203 -23.44 4.95 37.83
C ASN A 203 -23.07 4.83 36.36
N ALA A 204 -24.02 4.77 35.43
CA ALA A 204 -23.71 4.78 33.99
C ALA A 204 -23.00 6.09 33.55
N PHE A 205 -23.43 7.24 34.07
CA PHE A 205 -22.80 8.53 33.77
C PHE A 205 -21.64 8.88 34.71
N MET A 206 -21.71 8.47 35.98
CA MET A 206 -20.62 8.61 36.95
C MET A 206 -19.43 7.76 36.56
N ASN A 207 -19.61 6.67 35.80
CA ASN A 207 -18.48 5.90 35.26
C ASN A 207 -17.58 6.78 34.38
N THR A 208 -18.10 7.84 33.75
CA THR A 208 -17.30 8.82 33.01
C THR A 208 -16.33 9.61 33.90
N TRP A 209 -16.77 9.99 35.10
CA TRP A 209 -16.05 10.89 36.00
C TRP A 209 -15.28 10.17 37.12
N ASN A 210 -15.81 9.04 37.60
CA ASN A 210 -15.25 8.23 38.68
C ASN A 210 -15.48 6.73 38.40
N SER A 211 -14.79 6.21 37.39
CA SER A 211 -14.93 4.81 36.94
C SER A 211 -14.54 3.80 38.02
N GLU A 212 -13.51 4.13 38.81
CA GLU A 212 -13.00 3.27 39.89
C GLU A 212 -14.09 3.00 40.93
N PHE A 213 -14.71 4.06 41.46
CA PHE A 213 -15.81 3.93 42.42
C PHE A 213 -16.97 3.08 41.88
N VAL A 214 -17.35 3.30 40.62
CA VAL A 214 -18.47 2.58 39.99
C VAL A 214 -18.13 1.11 39.79
N ARG A 215 -16.91 0.79 39.35
CA ARG A 215 -16.44 -0.59 39.13
C ARG A 215 -16.29 -1.34 40.46
N ASP A 216 -15.72 -0.70 41.48
CA ASP A 216 -15.56 -1.29 42.82
C ASP A 216 -16.90 -1.55 43.51
N SER A 217 -17.90 -0.72 43.21
CA SER A 217 -19.24 -0.87 43.74
C SER A 217 -20.09 -1.90 42.98
N TYR A 218 -19.63 -2.41 41.83
CA TYR A 218 -20.42 -3.28 40.95
C TYR A 218 -20.95 -4.52 41.69
N SER A 219 -20.08 -5.28 42.36
CA SER A 219 -20.46 -6.52 43.04
C SER A 219 -21.52 -6.28 44.12
N LYS A 220 -21.34 -5.22 44.93
CA LYS A 220 -22.28 -4.82 45.98
C LYS A 220 -23.63 -4.36 45.42
N GLN A 221 -23.63 -3.69 44.28
CA GLN A 221 -24.85 -3.18 43.66
C GLN A 221 -25.59 -4.23 42.82
N ALA A 222 -24.87 -5.15 42.17
CA ALA A 222 -25.47 -6.25 41.41
C ALA A 222 -26.04 -7.34 42.32
N LEU A 223 -25.46 -7.54 43.52
CA LEU A 223 -25.86 -8.57 44.48
C LEU A 223 -27.39 -8.66 44.65
N GLY A 224 -27.92 -9.87 44.48
CA GLY A 224 -29.35 -10.19 44.59
C GLY A 224 -30.21 -9.75 43.42
N PHE A 225 -29.84 -8.69 42.69
CA PHE A 225 -30.61 -8.24 41.53
C PHE A 225 -30.22 -8.96 40.25
N ILE A 226 -28.94 -9.31 40.10
CA ILE A 226 -28.44 -10.14 39.00
C ILE A 226 -27.87 -11.41 39.63
N THR A 227 -28.32 -12.57 39.15
CA THR A 227 -27.77 -13.87 39.54
C THR A 227 -27.23 -14.60 38.33
N ASP A 228 -26.25 -15.47 38.54
CA ASP A 228 -25.68 -16.37 37.55
C ASP A 228 -25.76 -17.81 38.09
N ILE A 229 -26.81 -18.54 37.72
CA ILE A 229 -27.08 -19.90 38.21
C ILE A 229 -26.76 -20.87 37.09
N ASP A 230 -25.71 -21.68 37.24
CA ASP A 230 -25.25 -22.64 36.21
C ASP A 230 -25.01 -22.02 34.82
N GLY A 231 -24.60 -20.75 34.77
CA GLY A 231 -24.39 -20.01 33.51
C GLY A 231 -25.63 -19.27 33.01
N HIS A 232 -26.78 -19.40 33.67
CA HIS A 232 -28.01 -18.66 33.38
C HIS A 232 -28.05 -17.36 34.16
N ILE A 233 -27.88 -16.25 33.43
CA ILE A 233 -27.93 -14.91 34.01
C ILE A 233 -29.36 -14.36 33.94
N GLU A 234 -29.89 -13.94 35.08
CA GLU A 234 -31.24 -13.38 35.20
C GLU A 234 -31.23 -12.07 35.99
N LEU A 235 -32.10 -11.13 35.59
CA LEU A 235 -32.39 -9.90 36.31
C LEU A 235 -33.72 -10.04 37.06
N HIS A 236 -33.67 -9.80 38.37
CA HIS A 236 -34.78 -10.04 39.29
C HIS A 236 -35.56 -8.77 39.63
N HIS A 237 -36.84 -8.96 39.95
CA HIS A 237 -37.67 -7.93 40.56
C HIS A 237 -37.02 -7.39 41.85
N PRO A 238 -37.13 -6.08 42.16
CA PRO A 238 -36.48 -5.49 43.34
C PRO A 238 -36.79 -6.19 44.67
N ALA A 239 -38.03 -6.63 44.87
CA ALA A 239 -38.41 -7.35 46.09
C ALA A 239 -37.76 -8.74 46.19
N ILE A 240 -37.56 -9.43 45.05
CA ILE A 240 -36.85 -10.71 44.99
C ILE A 240 -35.38 -10.45 45.33
N GLY A 241 -34.75 -9.47 44.66
CA GLY A 241 -33.35 -9.16 44.91
C GLY A 241 -33.05 -8.64 46.32
N ALA A 242 -33.97 -7.85 46.91
CA ALA A 242 -33.89 -7.44 48.32
C ALA A 242 -34.00 -8.64 49.26
N THR A 243 -34.86 -9.62 48.95
CA THR A 243 -34.97 -10.86 49.73
C THR A 243 -33.69 -11.69 49.61
N ILE A 244 -33.12 -11.84 48.41
CA ILE A 244 -31.84 -12.54 48.23
C ILE A 244 -30.75 -11.85 49.07
N ARG A 245 -30.66 -10.52 49.04
CA ARG A 245 -29.71 -9.77 49.88
C ARG A 245 -29.91 -10.03 51.37
N GLN A 246 -31.16 -10.08 51.82
CA GLN A 246 -31.50 -10.38 53.20
C GLN A 246 -31.01 -11.80 53.59
N LEU A 247 -31.29 -12.80 52.76
CA LEU A 247 -30.86 -14.20 52.99
C LEU A 247 -29.34 -14.33 53.01
N VAL A 248 -28.64 -13.64 52.11
CA VAL A 248 -27.16 -13.60 52.09
C VAL A 248 -26.61 -12.98 53.37
N GLN A 249 -27.23 -11.91 53.87
CA GLN A 249 -26.76 -11.17 55.04
C GLN A 249 -27.07 -11.89 56.37
N GLU A 250 -28.28 -12.44 56.51
CA GLU A 250 -28.77 -13.05 57.75
C GLU A 250 -28.37 -14.52 57.88
N GLU A 251 -28.35 -15.26 56.76
CA GLU A 251 -28.20 -16.72 56.75
C GLU A 251 -26.93 -17.19 56.01
N GLN A 252 -26.11 -16.29 55.48
CA GLN A 252 -24.95 -16.63 54.63
C GLN A 252 -25.29 -17.50 53.42
N ALA A 253 -26.53 -17.38 52.91
CA ALA A 253 -26.99 -18.13 51.74
C ALA A 253 -26.20 -17.72 50.48
N ASP A 254 -25.98 -18.66 49.56
CA ASP A 254 -25.36 -18.36 48.27
C ASP A 254 -26.36 -17.58 47.38
N PRO A 255 -26.06 -16.33 46.96
CA PRO A 255 -26.95 -15.54 46.11
C PRO A 255 -27.18 -16.14 44.72
N ASN A 256 -26.30 -17.04 44.26
CA ASN A 256 -26.37 -17.67 42.94
C ASN A 256 -26.83 -19.14 43.00
N SER A 257 -27.44 -19.57 44.11
CA SER A 257 -28.04 -20.90 44.20
C SER A 257 -29.52 -20.90 43.82
N ALA A 258 -29.97 -21.98 43.19
CA ALA A 258 -31.38 -22.18 42.83
C ALA A 258 -32.29 -22.18 44.08
N GLU A 259 -31.80 -22.69 45.21
CA GLU A 259 -32.52 -22.70 46.48
C GLU A 259 -32.80 -21.29 47.00
N THR A 260 -31.78 -20.42 47.06
CA THR A 260 -31.94 -19.03 47.51
C THR A 260 -32.92 -18.26 46.62
N LEU A 261 -32.82 -18.44 45.30
CA LEU A 261 -33.74 -17.81 44.35
C LEU A 261 -35.19 -18.30 44.55
N GLN A 262 -35.40 -19.60 44.73
CA GLN A 262 -36.73 -20.16 44.95
C GLN A 262 -37.37 -19.60 46.22
N ARG A 263 -36.62 -19.58 47.33
CA ARG A 263 -37.07 -18.98 48.61
C ARG A 263 -37.46 -17.51 48.45
N ALA A 264 -36.69 -16.76 47.67
CA ALA A 264 -36.98 -15.36 47.39
C ALA A 264 -38.25 -15.16 46.53
N ARG A 265 -38.44 -16.01 45.52
CA ARG A 265 -39.66 -16.02 44.67
C ARG A 265 -40.90 -16.39 45.47
N ASP A 266 -40.83 -17.41 46.32
CA ASP A 266 -41.95 -17.83 47.18
C ASP A 266 -42.38 -16.69 48.12
N LYS A 267 -41.41 -15.98 48.73
CA LYS A 267 -41.68 -14.81 49.58
C LYS A 267 -42.32 -13.65 48.80
N TYR A 268 -41.88 -13.43 47.55
CA TYR A 268 -42.46 -12.42 46.66
C TYR A 268 -43.90 -12.76 46.25
N LEU A 269 -44.17 -14.02 45.89
CA LEU A 269 -45.51 -14.50 45.56
C LEU A 269 -46.47 -14.39 46.75
N ALA A 270 -46.00 -14.72 47.95
CA ALA A 270 -46.79 -14.63 49.18
C ALA A 270 -47.15 -13.18 49.58
N ASN A 271 -46.30 -12.20 49.24
CA ASN A 271 -46.45 -10.80 49.64
C ASN A 271 -46.70 -9.86 48.45
N ARG A 272 -47.26 -10.37 47.36
CA ARG A 272 -47.49 -9.59 46.14
C ARG A 272 -48.53 -8.51 46.37
N SER A 273 -48.10 -7.30 46.76
CA SER A 273 -48.99 -6.15 46.89
C SER A 273 -49.25 -5.51 45.53
N ALA A 274 -50.49 -5.05 45.28
CA ALA A 274 -50.87 -4.32 44.07
C ALA A 274 -50.37 -2.85 44.03
N GLY A 275 -49.52 -2.44 44.98
CA GLY A 275 -49.20 -1.04 45.26
C GLY A 275 -47.80 -0.60 44.85
N PHE A 276 -47.75 0.55 44.16
CA PHE A 276 -46.59 1.35 43.72
C PHE A 276 -45.71 0.72 42.61
N ARG A 277 -45.86 1.27 41.40
CA ARG A 277 -45.32 0.77 40.12
C ARG A 277 -43.83 1.04 39.90
N TYR A 278 -43.12 1.52 40.93
CA TYR A 278 -41.75 2.03 40.81
C TYR A 278 -40.74 1.00 41.29
N MET A 279 -40.00 0.45 40.35
CA MET A 279 -39.03 -0.61 40.58
C MET A 279 -37.60 -0.07 40.39
N GLN A 280 -36.78 -0.15 41.44
CA GLN A 280 -35.33 0.04 41.33
C GLN A 280 -34.63 -1.26 41.75
N PRO A 281 -33.77 -1.86 40.90
CA PRO A 281 -33.35 -1.36 39.58
C PRO A 281 -34.40 -1.56 38.48
N LEU A 282 -34.36 -0.72 37.45
CA LEU A 282 -35.17 -0.81 36.24
C LEU A 282 -34.33 -1.41 35.10
N PHE A 283 -34.91 -2.33 34.33
CA PHE A 283 -34.25 -3.06 33.24
C PHE A 283 -33.39 -2.15 32.34
N GLY A 284 -33.96 -1.07 31.81
CA GLY A 284 -33.26 -0.13 30.94
C GLY A 284 -32.00 0.49 31.55
N TYR A 285 -32.04 0.90 32.81
CA TYR A 285 -30.85 1.46 33.47
C TYR A 285 -29.78 0.39 33.76
N VAL A 286 -30.18 -0.86 34.03
CA VAL A 286 -29.24 -1.97 34.24
C VAL A 286 -28.46 -2.25 32.96
N VAL A 287 -29.14 -2.41 31.81
CA VAL A 287 -28.42 -2.69 30.56
C VAL A 287 -27.52 -1.55 30.11
N LYS A 288 -27.93 -0.29 30.34
CA LYS A 288 -27.05 0.88 30.12
C LYS A 288 -25.83 0.87 31.03
N TRP A 289 -25.99 0.50 32.29
CA TRP A 289 -24.89 0.42 33.24
C TRP A 289 -23.91 -0.70 32.88
N LEU A 290 -24.41 -1.88 32.52
CA LEU A 290 -23.59 -3.00 32.08
C LEU A 290 -22.82 -2.70 30.78
N SER A 291 -23.42 -1.93 29.86
CA SER A 291 -22.74 -1.51 28.62
C SER A 291 -21.59 -0.55 28.86
N GLU A 292 -21.71 0.38 29.81
CA GLU A 292 -20.61 1.26 30.21
C GLU A 292 -19.49 0.50 30.93
N LEU A 293 -19.83 -0.48 31.75
CA LEU A 293 -18.87 -1.26 32.54
C LEU A 293 -18.13 -2.37 31.77
N GLY A 294 -18.47 -2.62 30.51
CA GLY A 294 -17.89 -3.72 29.75
C GLY A 294 -18.31 -5.11 30.25
N LYS A 295 -19.44 -5.23 30.95
CA LYS A 295 -19.99 -6.50 31.47
C LYS A 295 -20.67 -7.30 30.36
N ALA A 296 -19.87 -7.72 29.37
CA ALA A 296 -20.35 -8.27 28.11
C ALA A 296 -21.15 -9.57 28.28
N LYS A 297 -20.81 -10.41 29.26
CA LYS A 297 -21.51 -11.68 29.55
C LYS A 297 -22.94 -11.40 30.02
N GLU A 298 -23.07 -10.57 31.06
CA GLU A 298 -24.32 -10.17 31.67
C GLU A 298 -25.18 -9.35 30.69
N LEU A 299 -24.57 -8.38 30.01
CA LEU A 299 -25.26 -7.55 29.02
C LEU A 299 -25.84 -8.41 27.90
N LYS A 300 -25.04 -9.32 27.31
CA LYS A 300 -25.50 -10.19 26.23
C LYS A 300 -26.64 -11.09 26.69
N ALA A 301 -26.56 -11.65 27.89
CA ALA A 301 -27.63 -12.48 28.44
C ALA A 301 -28.94 -11.70 28.60
N LEU A 302 -28.90 -10.50 29.19
CA LEU A 302 -30.09 -9.67 29.38
C LEU A 302 -30.68 -9.17 28.05
N LEU A 303 -29.84 -8.78 27.09
CA LEU A 303 -30.32 -8.38 25.76
C LEU A 303 -30.96 -9.56 25.01
N SER A 304 -30.38 -10.76 25.11
CA SER A 304 -30.95 -11.98 24.52
C SER A 304 -32.30 -12.33 25.18
N TYR A 305 -32.40 -12.16 26.50
CA TYR A 305 -33.66 -12.31 27.22
C TYR A 305 -34.71 -11.31 26.73
N ALA A 306 -34.33 -10.03 26.54
CA ALA A 306 -35.24 -9.02 25.99
C ALA A 306 -35.76 -9.40 24.60
N ASP A 307 -34.88 -9.89 23.72
CA ASP A 307 -35.25 -10.34 22.38
C ASP A 307 -36.21 -11.53 22.39
N ALA A 308 -36.01 -12.47 23.32
CA ALA A 308 -36.82 -13.68 23.40
C ALA A 308 -38.17 -13.45 24.14
N GLN A 309 -38.19 -12.60 25.16
CA GLN A 309 -39.29 -12.56 26.15
C GLN A 309 -40.02 -11.23 26.23
N LEU A 310 -39.46 -10.14 25.70
CA LEU A 310 -40.04 -8.78 25.85
C LEU A 310 -40.62 -8.23 24.54
N SER A 311 -41.00 -9.12 23.62
CA SER A 311 -41.76 -8.82 22.40
C SER A 311 -41.16 -7.71 21.51
N PRO A 312 -39.89 -7.84 21.05
CA PRO A 312 -39.30 -6.87 20.12
C PRO A 312 -40.17 -6.69 18.87
N THR A 313 -40.39 -5.45 18.46
CA THR A 313 -41.28 -5.09 17.35
C THR A 313 -40.58 -4.17 16.37
N TRP A 314 -40.82 -4.41 15.07
CA TRP A 314 -40.29 -3.60 13.98
C TRP A 314 -41.38 -2.71 13.39
N ASP A 315 -41.16 -1.39 13.34
CA ASP A 315 -42.06 -0.41 12.72
C ASP A 315 -41.26 0.55 11.84
N LYS A 316 -41.60 0.60 10.54
CA LYS A 316 -40.88 1.39 9.51
C LYS A 316 -39.36 1.20 9.58
N GLY A 317 -38.93 -0.07 9.65
CA GLY A 317 -37.53 -0.47 9.79
C GLY A 317 -36.90 -0.20 11.17
N GLY A 318 -37.62 0.46 12.09
CA GLY A 318 -37.14 0.77 13.44
C GLY A 318 -37.45 -0.34 14.43
N LEU A 319 -36.49 -0.70 15.28
CA LEU A 319 -36.63 -1.69 16.35
C LEU A 319 -36.91 -1.01 17.69
N TYR A 320 -37.97 -1.45 18.36
CA TYR A 320 -38.31 -1.05 19.73
C TYR A 320 -39.01 -2.19 20.48
N TYR A 321 -39.17 -2.01 21.80
CA TYR A 321 -39.91 -2.95 22.65
C TYR A 321 -41.18 -2.26 23.14
N PRO A 322 -42.38 -2.72 22.76
CA PRO A 322 -43.64 -2.11 23.15
C PRO A 322 -43.85 -2.11 24.66
N ARG A 323 -44.60 -1.12 25.15
CA ARG A 323 -44.96 -1.02 26.57
C ARG A 323 -45.71 -2.27 27.02
N GLN A 324 -45.29 -2.82 28.17
CA GLN A 324 -45.96 -3.92 28.85
C GLN A 324 -46.02 -3.62 30.36
N ASP A 325 -47.24 -3.55 30.89
CA ASP A 325 -47.50 -3.17 32.27
C ASP A 325 -47.47 -4.36 33.24
N GLN A 326 -47.46 -5.59 32.72
CA GLN A 326 -47.25 -6.79 33.54
C GLN A 326 -45.84 -6.81 34.13
N ILE A 327 -45.73 -6.81 35.46
CA ILE A 327 -44.44 -6.73 36.16
C ILE A 327 -43.62 -8.01 36.00
N THR A 328 -44.19 -9.14 36.42
CA THR A 328 -43.61 -10.48 36.27
C THR A 328 -44.64 -11.47 35.72
N ASP A 329 -44.17 -12.55 35.10
CA ASP A 329 -44.99 -13.72 34.79
C ASP A 329 -45.30 -14.56 36.04
N GLU A 330 -45.97 -15.70 35.85
CA GLU A 330 -46.33 -16.64 36.92
C GLU A 330 -45.10 -17.30 37.57
N SER A 331 -43.99 -17.41 36.82
CA SER A 331 -42.71 -17.94 37.29
C SER A 331 -41.80 -16.87 37.90
N CYS A 332 -42.31 -15.65 38.11
CA CYS A 332 -41.60 -14.49 38.62
C CYS A 332 -40.51 -13.93 37.68
N HIS A 333 -40.48 -14.30 36.41
CA HIS A 333 -39.57 -13.69 35.44
C HIS A 333 -40.02 -12.28 35.08
N TRP A 334 -39.05 -11.42 34.77
CA TRP A 334 -39.29 -10.02 34.43
C TRP A 334 -40.09 -9.87 33.11
N ARG A 335 -41.23 -9.17 33.15
CA ARG A 335 -42.05 -8.86 31.95
C ARG A 335 -42.27 -7.36 31.71
N PHE A 336 -41.96 -6.53 32.71
CA PHE A 336 -42.22 -5.10 32.66
C PHE A 336 -41.40 -4.40 31.57
N MET A 337 -42.08 -3.64 30.70
CA MET A 337 -41.45 -2.83 29.68
C MET A 337 -42.07 -1.44 29.69
N ASP A 338 -41.31 -0.44 30.15
CA ASP A 338 -41.71 0.96 30.06
C ASP A 338 -41.22 1.60 28.76
N PRO A 339 -41.87 2.70 28.29
CA PRO A 339 -41.45 3.40 27.09
C PRO A 339 -39.97 3.85 27.08
N PHE A 340 -39.39 4.22 28.23
CA PHE A 340 -37.99 4.60 28.28
C PHE A 340 -37.05 3.42 28.05
N THR A 341 -37.33 2.28 28.68
CA THR A 341 -36.56 1.05 28.44
C THR A 341 -36.65 0.62 26.99
N GLY A 342 -37.88 0.56 26.45
CA GLY A 342 -38.15 -0.02 25.14
C GLY A 342 -37.78 0.86 23.95
N ASN A 343 -37.93 2.19 24.06
CA ASN A 343 -37.60 3.12 22.97
C ASN A 343 -36.16 3.61 22.99
N ALA A 344 -35.48 3.64 24.14
CA ALA A 344 -34.21 4.35 24.26
C ALA A 344 -33.13 3.53 24.97
N ALA A 345 -33.39 2.97 26.15
CA ALA A 345 -32.34 2.41 27.00
C ALA A 345 -31.70 1.13 26.44
N ILE A 346 -32.50 0.22 25.87
CA ILE A 346 -31.96 -0.98 25.19
C ILE A 346 -31.16 -0.58 23.95
N GLY A 347 -31.66 0.38 23.17
CA GLY A 347 -30.95 0.90 22.00
C GLY A 347 -29.62 1.54 22.36
N TYR A 348 -29.57 2.32 23.45
CA TYR A 348 -28.32 2.82 24.02
C TYR A 348 -27.36 1.67 24.33
N ALA A 349 -27.79 0.68 25.10
CA ALA A 349 -26.93 -0.42 25.55
C ALA A 349 -26.36 -1.24 24.39
N ARG A 350 -27.13 -1.42 23.30
CA ARG A 350 -26.67 -2.10 22.08
C ARG A 350 -25.66 -1.27 21.28
N LEU A 351 -25.88 0.04 21.17
CA LEU A 351 -25.03 0.92 20.36
C LEU A 351 -23.73 1.29 21.07
N ASN A 352 -23.76 1.31 22.40
CA ASN A 352 -22.63 1.67 23.23
C ASN A 352 -21.45 0.70 23.11
N VAL A 353 -20.32 1.15 23.64
CA VAL A 353 -19.12 0.34 23.92
C VAL A 353 -18.75 0.50 25.39
N GLU A 354 -17.84 -0.32 25.91
CA GLU A 354 -17.28 -0.11 27.25
C GLU A 354 -16.69 1.30 27.35
N ASP A 355 -16.98 1.99 28.46
CA ASP A 355 -16.55 3.37 28.71
C ASP A 355 -16.97 4.35 27.58
N GLY A 356 -18.06 4.08 26.86
CA GLY A 356 -18.44 4.83 25.66
C GLY A 356 -18.56 6.34 25.87
N GLN A 357 -19.21 6.77 26.97
CA GLN A 357 -19.30 8.19 27.32
C GLN A 357 -17.96 8.74 27.81
N LYS A 358 -17.23 7.96 28.59
CA LYS A 358 -15.91 8.34 29.11
C LYS A 358 -14.92 8.59 28.00
N GLN A 359 -14.89 7.74 26.99
CA GLN A 359 -14.01 7.89 25.83
C GLN A 359 -14.32 9.19 25.05
N MET A 360 -15.60 9.54 24.87
CA MET A 360 -15.97 10.82 24.24
C MET A 360 -15.57 12.03 25.10
N TRP A 361 -15.63 11.89 26.43
CA TRP A 361 -15.21 12.94 27.37
C TRP A 361 -13.69 13.11 27.43
N ASP A 362 -12.94 12.02 27.53
CA ASP A 362 -11.48 12.03 27.64
C ASP A 362 -10.81 12.35 26.29
N LYS A 363 -11.46 12.02 25.16
CA LYS A 363 -10.96 12.23 23.80
C LYS A 363 -12.03 12.89 22.91
N PRO A 364 -12.47 14.12 23.21
CA PRO A 364 -13.50 14.78 22.41
C PRO A 364 -12.97 15.06 21.00
N TRP A 365 -13.85 15.02 20.00
CA TRP A 365 -13.48 15.50 18.68
C TRP A 365 -13.29 17.01 18.71
N THR A 366 -12.15 17.47 18.23
CA THR A 366 -11.83 18.91 18.16
C THR A 366 -12.26 19.49 16.82
N ARG A 367 -12.29 20.82 16.73
CA ARG A 367 -12.59 21.53 15.48
C ARG A 367 -11.59 21.17 14.38
N GLU A 368 -10.32 21.05 14.72
CA GLU A 368 -9.24 20.69 13.79
C GLU A 368 -9.38 19.24 13.30
N THR A 369 -9.78 18.33 14.20
CA THR A 369 -10.04 16.93 13.86
C THR A 369 -11.18 16.83 12.85
N LEU A 370 -12.30 17.51 13.11
CA LEU A 370 -13.46 17.50 12.22
C LEU A 370 -13.24 18.24 10.89
N ALA A 371 -12.38 19.27 10.89
CA ALA A 371 -12.04 20.02 9.67
C ALA A 371 -11.15 19.22 8.70
N SER A 372 -10.36 18.26 9.19
CA SER A 372 -9.43 17.48 8.38
C SER A 372 -9.92 16.07 8.05
N ARG A 373 -10.82 15.52 8.87
CA ARG A 373 -11.33 14.15 8.71
C ARG A 373 -12.25 14.02 7.50
N PRO A 374 -12.05 13.00 6.64
CA PRO A 374 -13.02 12.67 5.60
C PRO A 374 -14.34 12.17 6.15
N TRP A 375 -15.45 12.59 5.55
CA TRP A 375 -16.80 12.24 6.01
C TRP A 375 -17.79 12.20 4.84
N VAL A 376 -18.93 11.55 5.06
CA VAL A 376 -19.97 11.33 4.05
C VAL A 376 -21.07 12.38 4.20
N ASN A 377 -21.25 13.19 3.15
CA ASN A 377 -22.24 14.24 3.05
C ASN A 377 -23.43 13.83 2.17
N GLY A 378 -24.63 14.29 2.54
CA GLY A 378 -25.86 14.03 1.79
C GLY A 378 -26.55 12.71 2.11
N LEU A 379 -25.85 11.71 2.68
CA LEU A 379 -26.44 10.44 3.06
C LEU A 379 -27.15 10.52 4.42
N ASN A 380 -28.46 10.26 4.45
CA ASN A 380 -29.26 10.26 5.67
C ASN A 380 -30.43 9.25 5.63
N LEU A 381 -31.03 8.99 6.79
CA LEU A 381 -32.06 7.96 6.95
C LEU A 381 -33.34 8.23 6.15
N SER A 382 -33.65 9.47 5.75
CA SER A 382 -34.85 9.74 4.92
C SER A 382 -34.80 9.08 3.54
N GLN A 383 -33.62 8.70 3.05
CA GLN A 383 -33.40 8.10 1.74
C GLN A 383 -33.64 6.58 1.71
N GLY A 384 -34.35 6.03 2.70
CA GLY A 384 -34.75 4.61 2.66
C GLY A 384 -33.66 3.58 2.98
N VAL A 385 -32.45 4.02 3.33
CA VAL A 385 -31.31 3.12 3.57
C VAL A 385 -30.72 3.29 4.97
N ASP A 386 -30.37 2.16 5.59
CA ASP A 386 -29.58 2.07 6.81
C ASP A 386 -28.09 1.98 6.45
N CYS A 387 -27.25 2.60 7.29
CA CYS A 387 -25.81 2.49 7.20
C CYS A 387 -25.30 1.54 8.28
N LEU A 388 -24.72 0.41 7.87
CA LEU A 388 -24.19 -0.60 8.77
C LEU A 388 -22.71 -0.36 9.08
N ARG A 389 -21.98 0.24 8.15
CA ARG A 389 -20.56 0.58 8.30
C ARG A 389 -20.32 1.92 7.62
N GLY A 390 -19.48 2.76 8.23
CA GLY A 390 -19.13 4.07 7.71
C GLY A 390 -17.91 4.61 8.44
N CYS A 391 -16.73 4.29 7.93
CA CYS A 391 -15.46 4.67 8.54
C CYS A 391 -14.43 5.09 7.49
N TRP A 392 -13.61 6.06 7.87
CA TRP A 392 -12.39 6.40 7.18
C TRP A 392 -11.24 5.55 7.71
N VAL A 393 -10.45 4.98 6.79
CA VAL A 393 -9.29 4.13 7.09
C VAL A 393 -8.03 4.82 6.57
N ASP A 394 -7.26 5.41 7.49
CA ASP A 394 -6.06 6.19 7.14
C ASP A 394 -4.97 5.36 6.45
N GLU A 395 -4.76 4.11 6.88
CA GLU A 395 -3.73 3.21 6.34
C GLU A 395 -3.92 2.92 4.85
N GLU A 396 -5.17 2.65 4.47
CA GLU A 396 -5.58 2.34 3.11
C GLU A 396 -5.96 3.58 2.30
N GLN A 397 -6.03 4.76 2.93
CA GLN A 397 -6.59 5.97 2.34
C GLN A 397 -7.92 5.66 1.67
N ALA A 398 -8.85 5.08 2.44
CA ALA A 398 -10.11 4.56 1.94
C ALA A 398 -11.29 4.97 2.82
N MET A 399 -12.39 5.38 2.18
CA MET A 399 -13.71 5.45 2.80
C MET A 399 -14.42 4.13 2.58
N VAL A 400 -14.81 3.47 3.68
CA VAL A 400 -15.50 2.17 3.64
C VAL A 400 -16.90 2.32 4.21
N MET A 401 -17.89 1.93 3.42
CA MET A 401 -19.29 2.00 3.77
C MET A 401 -20.02 0.70 3.43
N THR A 402 -21.01 0.35 4.23
CA THR A 402 -21.95 -0.74 3.92
C THR A 402 -23.36 -0.21 4.14
N LEU A 403 -24.16 -0.25 3.08
CA LEU A 403 -25.52 0.29 3.04
C LEU A 403 -26.53 -0.84 2.84
N LYS A 404 -27.71 -0.71 3.44
CA LYS A 404 -28.78 -1.69 3.32
C LYS A 404 -30.15 -1.01 3.30
N PRO A 405 -31.00 -1.25 2.29
CA PRO A 405 -32.38 -0.79 2.33
C PRO A 405 -33.15 -1.44 3.48
N TRP A 406 -34.00 -0.67 4.16
CA TRP A 406 -34.86 -1.23 5.22
C TRP A 406 -36.21 -1.73 4.68
N ASP A 407 -36.60 -1.30 3.49
CA ASP A 407 -37.84 -1.69 2.81
C ASP A 407 -37.57 -2.57 1.57
N SER A 408 -38.65 -2.93 0.87
CA SER A 408 -38.61 -3.80 -0.31
C SER A 408 -38.41 -3.04 -1.62
N VAL A 409 -37.98 -1.77 -1.59
CA VAL A 409 -37.91 -0.89 -2.77
C VAL A 409 -36.44 -0.57 -3.06
N ALA A 410 -36.13 -0.39 -4.35
CA ALA A 410 -34.81 0.09 -4.76
C ALA A 410 -34.70 1.59 -4.48
N HIS A 411 -33.57 2.01 -3.92
CA HIS A 411 -33.32 3.43 -3.60
C HIS A 411 -32.19 3.98 -4.45
N GLU A 412 -32.45 5.12 -5.08
CA GLU A 412 -31.42 5.92 -5.74
C GLU A 412 -30.77 6.84 -4.70
N LEU A 413 -29.45 6.74 -4.59
CA LEU A 413 -28.67 7.49 -3.62
C LEU A 413 -27.65 8.34 -4.33
N THR A 414 -27.57 9.60 -3.90
CA THR A 414 -26.51 10.53 -4.24
C THR A 414 -25.94 11.08 -2.95
N PHE A 415 -24.63 10.95 -2.79
CA PHE A 415 -23.89 11.49 -1.65
C PHE A 415 -22.48 11.88 -2.09
N SER A 416 -21.82 12.73 -1.31
CA SER A 416 -20.43 13.11 -1.56
C SER A 416 -19.53 12.72 -0.39
N ILE A 417 -18.27 12.42 -0.70
CA ILE A 417 -17.24 12.24 0.32
C ILE A 417 -16.40 13.51 0.35
N GLU A 418 -16.45 14.18 1.49
CA GLU A 418 -15.80 15.47 1.73
C GLU A 418 -14.41 15.30 2.33
N HIS A 419 -13.58 16.32 2.17
CA HIS A 419 -12.22 16.42 2.74
C HIS A 419 -11.27 15.28 2.33
N LEU A 420 -11.49 14.63 1.18
CA LEU A 420 -10.56 13.65 0.66
C LEU A 420 -9.20 14.28 0.33
N PRO A 421 -8.08 13.62 0.66
CA PRO A 421 -6.76 14.04 0.21
C PRO A 421 -6.68 14.15 -1.31
N THR A 422 -5.86 15.08 -1.80
CA THR A 422 -5.57 15.22 -3.23
C THR A 422 -5.09 13.88 -3.79
N GLY A 423 -5.70 13.45 -4.90
CA GLY A 423 -5.34 12.20 -5.53
C GLY A 423 -6.34 11.70 -6.56
N HIS A 424 -6.04 10.52 -7.09
CA HIS A 424 -6.92 9.77 -7.95
C HIS A 424 -7.61 8.69 -7.15
N TRP A 425 -8.93 8.62 -7.25
CA TRP A 425 -9.82 7.82 -6.42
C TRP A 425 -10.63 6.86 -7.28
N GLY A 426 -10.68 5.59 -6.89
CA GLY A 426 -11.61 4.62 -7.46
C GLY A 426 -12.79 4.43 -6.52
N CYS A 427 -14.00 4.50 -7.05
CA CYS A 427 -15.22 4.16 -6.32
C CYS A 427 -15.68 2.76 -6.74
N TYR A 428 -15.85 1.89 -5.75
CA TYR A 428 -16.19 0.50 -5.92
C TYR A 428 -17.53 0.20 -5.25
N LYS A 429 -18.40 -0.53 -5.95
CA LYS A 429 -19.64 -1.09 -5.43
C LYS A 429 -19.52 -2.62 -5.43
N ASN A 430 -19.68 -3.25 -4.28
CA ASN A 430 -19.53 -4.71 -4.11
C ASN A 430 -18.22 -5.25 -4.72
N GLY A 431 -17.13 -4.51 -4.53
CA GLY A 431 -15.82 -4.84 -5.09
C GLY A 431 -15.65 -4.49 -6.58
N HIS A 432 -16.68 -4.04 -7.29
CA HIS A 432 -16.59 -3.68 -8.71
C HIS A 432 -16.49 -2.17 -8.91
N LEU A 433 -15.57 -1.73 -9.77
CA LEU A 433 -15.38 -0.31 -10.08
C LEU A 433 -16.64 0.28 -10.74
N ILE A 434 -17.16 1.37 -10.18
CA ILE A 434 -18.29 2.11 -10.74
C ILE A 434 -17.87 3.45 -11.34
N SER A 435 -16.87 4.11 -10.76
CA SER A 435 -16.39 5.40 -11.24
C SER A 435 -14.96 5.69 -10.78
N GLU A 436 -14.27 6.54 -11.53
CA GLU A 436 -12.97 7.11 -11.18
C GLU A 436 -13.15 8.62 -10.98
N HIS A 437 -12.56 9.15 -9.92
CA HIS A 437 -12.61 10.57 -9.60
C HIS A 437 -11.21 11.11 -9.34
N GLN A 438 -11.03 12.39 -9.63
CA GLN A 438 -9.79 13.09 -9.38
C GLN A 438 -10.09 14.25 -8.45
N THR A 439 -9.51 14.21 -7.25
CA THR A 439 -9.72 15.28 -6.25
C THR A 439 -8.51 16.20 -6.24
N VAL A 440 -8.79 17.50 -6.32
CA VAL A 440 -7.85 18.57 -5.94
C VAL A 440 -8.10 18.89 -4.46
N LYS A 441 -7.14 19.49 -3.75
CA LYS A 441 -7.25 19.79 -2.31
C LYS A 441 -8.59 20.49 -1.98
N GLY A 442 -9.42 19.83 -1.15
CA GLY A 442 -10.75 20.33 -0.78
C GLY A 442 -11.89 19.97 -1.74
N ALA A 443 -11.63 19.16 -2.78
CA ALA A 443 -12.66 18.64 -3.67
C ALA A 443 -13.37 17.44 -3.05
N SER A 444 -14.66 17.32 -3.35
CA SER A 444 -15.51 16.21 -2.94
C SER A 444 -15.63 15.17 -4.05
N VAL A 445 -15.83 13.91 -3.67
CA VAL A 445 -16.16 12.82 -4.60
C VAL A 445 -17.65 12.54 -4.50
N GLU A 446 -18.40 12.91 -5.51
CA GLU A 446 -19.82 12.59 -5.62
C GLU A 446 -19.99 11.17 -6.14
N VAL A 447 -20.83 10.40 -5.45
CA VAL A 447 -21.15 9.01 -5.77
C VAL A 447 -22.67 8.91 -5.93
N SER A 448 -23.08 8.43 -7.10
CA SER A 448 -24.48 8.16 -7.42
C SER A 448 -24.66 6.68 -7.75
N MET A 449 -25.60 6.02 -7.08
CA MET A 449 -25.88 4.61 -7.29
C MET A 449 -27.30 4.22 -6.92
N VAL A 450 -27.77 3.12 -7.50
CA VAL A 450 -29.00 2.45 -7.09
C VAL A 450 -28.67 1.26 -6.20
N ILE A 451 -29.34 1.15 -5.06
CA ILE A 451 -29.23 0.00 -4.14
C ILE A 451 -30.43 -0.91 -4.32
N SER A 452 -30.16 -2.20 -4.55
CA SER A 452 -31.18 -3.24 -4.73
C SER A 452 -31.85 -3.60 -3.40
N PRO A 453 -33.14 -3.97 -3.40
CA PRO A 453 -33.85 -4.41 -2.20
C PRO A 453 -33.15 -5.59 -1.50
N TYR A 454 -33.15 -5.60 -0.17
CA TYR A 454 -32.65 -6.67 0.69
C TYR A 454 -31.15 -7.01 0.61
N GLU A 455 -30.38 -6.34 -0.26
CA GLU A 455 -28.95 -6.61 -0.44
C GLU A 455 -28.09 -5.62 0.36
N GLU A 456 -27.09 -6.15 1.08
CA GLU A 456 -26.03 -5.31 1.65
C GLU A 456 -25.13 -4.87 0.49
N THR A 457 -24.98 -3.56 0.32
CA THR A 457 -24.12 -2.97 -0.70
C THR A 457 -22.91 -2.35 -0.04
N ASP A 458 -21.74 -2.88 -0.36
CA ASP A 458 -20.47 -2.33 0.07
C ASP A 458 -20.03 -1.24 -0.92
N VAL A 459 -19.69 -0.07 -0.38
CA VAL A 459 -19.15 1.06 -1.15
C VAL A 459 -17.78 1.40 -0.60
N VAL A 460 -16.76 1.32 -1.45
CA VAL A 460 -15.38 1.65 -1.09
C VAL A 460 -14.85 2.72 -2.03
N VAL A 461 -14.39 3.83 -1.47
CA VAL A 461 -13.70 4.88 -2.23
C VAL A 461 -12.26 4.94 -1.77
N ILE A 462 -11.33 4.51 -2.64
CA ILE A 462 -9.92 4.27 -2.29
C ILE A 462 -8.97 5.04 -3.21
N LYS A 463 -7.87 5.54 -2.63
CA LYS A 463 -6.81 6.22 -3.38
C LYS A 463 -5.98 5.23 -4.20
N LEU A 464 -5.79 5.52 -5.49
CA LEU A 464 -5.11 4.63 -6.42
C LEU A 464 -3.59 4.95 -6.54
N PRO A 465 -2.70 3.95 -6.53
CA PRO A 465 -1.25 4.16 -6.58
C PRO A 465 -0.75 4.46 -8.01
N GLN A 466 -0.73 5.74 -8.40
CA GLN A 466 -0.27 6.17 -9.74
C GLN A 466 1.23 6.51 -9.82
N LEU A 467 1.89 6.84 -8.71
CA LEU A 467 3.21 7.50 -8.73
C LEU A 467 4.39 6.60 -9.16
N LEU A 468 4.40 5.30 -8.82
CA LEU A 468 5.51 4.41 -9.22
C LEU A 468 5.53 4.09 -10.72
N GLY A 469 4.35 3.92 -11.34
CA GLY A 469 4.26 3.64 -12.78
C GLY A 469 4.79 4.80 -13.63
N VAL A 470 4.49 6.03 -13.22
CA VAL A 470 4.95 7.25 -13.90
C VAL A 470 6.48 7.42 -13.80
N SER A 471 7.09 7.09 -12.66
CA SER A 471 8.56 7.14 -12.52
C SER A 471 9.27 6.17 -13.47
N ALA A 472 8.74 4.96 -13.65
CA ALA A 472 9.33 3.98 -14.57
C ALA A 472 9.28 4.45 -16.02
N GLN A 473 8.19 5.11 -16.43
CA GLN A 473 8.04 5.67 -17.77
C GLN A 473 9.05 6.80 -18.05
N LEU A 474 9.28 7.68 -17.07
CA LEU A 474 10.30 8.74 -17.18
C LEU A 474 11.73 8.18 -17.30
N GLU A 475 12.03 7.07 -16.63
CA GLU A 475 13.31 6.38 -16.75
C GLU A 475 13.51 5.77 -18.15
N VAL A 476 12.45 5.19 -18.74
CA VAL A 476 12.48 4.71 -20.14
C VAL A 476 12.75 5.85 -21.12
N TYR A 477 12.08 6.99 -20.94
CA TYR A 477 12.33 8.21 -21.72
C TYR A 477 13.82 8.60 -21.67
N TYR A 478 14.36 8.73 -20.45
CA TYR A 478 15.74 9.12 -20.23
C TYR A 478 16.76 8.14 -20.84
N LEU A 479 16.56 6.83 -20.66
CA LEU A 479 17.43 5.81 -21.25
C LEU A 479 17.39 5.82 -22.78
N SER A 480 16.22 6.09 -23.37
CA SER A 480 16.04 6.16 -24.82
C SER A 480 16.86 7.32 -25.41
N VAL A 481 16.81 8.51 -24.78
CA VAL A 481 17.62 9.67 -25.20
C VAL A 481 19.10 9.32 -25.23
N LEU A 482 19.62 8.75 -24.15
CA LEU A 482 21.04 8.39 -24.04
C LEU A 482 21.42 7.34 -25.08
N PHE A 483 20.63 6.27 -25.23
CA PHE A 483 20.94 5.19 -26.16
C PHE A 483 21.11 5.71 -27.59
N PHE A 484 20.13 6.47 -28.11
CA PHE A 484 20.18 6.99 -29.48
C PHE A 484 21.25 8.08 -29.67
N ALA A 485 21.63 8.79 -28.62
CA ALA A 485 22.62 9.85 -28.69
C ALA A 485 24.06 9.35 -28.70
N ARG A 486 24.42 8.30 -27.93
CA ARG A 486 25.84 7.94 -27.70
C ARG A 486 26.26 6.52 -28.04
N GLU A 487 25.35 5.54 -28.11
CA GLU A 487 25.77 4.13 -28.12
C GLU A 487 26.47 3.72 -29.42
N SER A 488 25.93 4.11 -30.57
CA SER A 488 26.55 3.91 -31.89
C SER A 488 27.92 4.57 -32.00
N LEU A 489 28.11 5.69 -31.30
CA LEU A 489 29.35 6.45 -31.28
C LEU A 489 30.44 5.74 -30.48
N ARG A 490 30.11 5.24 -29.28
CA ARG A 490 31.04 4.49 -28.42
C ARG A 490 31.57 3.24 -29.14
N VAL A 491 30.70 2.52 -29.85
CA VAL A 491 31.09 1.33 -30.64
C VAL A 491 31.97 1.71 -31.83
N ALA A 492 31.68 2.81 -32.52
CA ALA A 492 32.51 3.28 -33.64
C ALA A 492 33.92 3.67 -33.19
N VAL A 493 34.08 4.29 -32.01
CA VAL A 493 35.39 4.63 -31.44
C VAL A 493 36.19 3.39 -31.09
N GLN A 494 35.57 2.36 -30.51
CA GLN A 494 36.25 1.12 -30.15
C GLN A 494 36.82 0.36 -31.36
N ARG A 495 36.24 0.54 -32.56
CA ARG A 495 36.69 -0.11 -33.80
C ARG A 495 37.68 0.74 -34.61
N GLN A 496 38.08 1.90 -34.10
CA GLN A 496 39.02 2.76 -34.80
C GLN A 496 40.44 2.17 -34.70
N ASP A 497 40.97 1.67 -35.82
CA ASP A 497 42.37 1.22 -35.93
C ASP A 497 43.30 2.43 -35.73
N SER A 498 43.92 2.54 -34.57
CA SER A 498 44.94 3.56 -34.25
C SER A 498 46.20 3.45 -35.14
N SER A 499 46.38 2.32 -35.84
CA SER A 499 47.48 2.05 -36.78
C SER A 499 47.35 2.73 -38.15
N LYS A 500 46.16 3.23 -38.53
CA LYS A 500 45.94 3.90 -39.83
C LYS A 500 46.18 5.40 -39.78
N LEU A 501 46.36 5.98 -38.59
CA LEU A 501 46.76 7.39 -38.44
C LEU A 501 48.27 7.58 -38.59
N SER A 502 49.06 6.51 -38.46
CA SER A 502 50.53 6.50 -38.60
C SER A 502 51.04 6.21 -40.02
N SER A 503 50.18 5.73 -40.93
CA SER A 503 50.61 5.19 -42.23
C SER A 503 50.76 6.22 -43.36
N ASN A 504 50.54 7.51 -43.11
CA ASN A 504 50.69 8.55 -44.14
C ASN A 504 52.06 9.25 -44.16
N ASP A 505 53.00 8.89 -43.27
CA ASP A 505 54.23 9.69 -43.07
C ASP A 505 55.54 8.87 -43.03
N THR A 506 55.57 7.68 -43.65
CA THR A 506 56.80 6.86 -43.71
C THR A 506 57.21 6.52 -45.13
N LYS A 507 57.85 7.50 -45.80
CA LYS A 507 59.01 7.28 -46.68
C LYS A 507 59.88 8.53 -46.68
N ASP A 508 60.81 8.60 -45.72
CA ASP A 508 62.20 8.94 -46.01
C ASP A 508 63.05 8.68 -44.77
N GLY A 509 64.14 7.95 -44.95
CA GLY A 509 65.08 7.60 -43.88
C GLY A 509 66.19 8.64 -43.76
N LYS A 510 66.45 9.10 -42.54
CA LYS A 510 67.79 9.10 -41.91
C LYS A 510 67.74 9.61 -40.47
N ASP A 511 68.53 8.92 -39.64
CA ASP A 511 69.13 9.21 -38.34
C ASP A 511 68.65 10.35 -37.42
N ASP A 512 68.58 9.96 -36.14
CA ASP A 512 68.85 10.69 -34.89
C ASP A 512 67.72 11.41 -34.09
N LYS A 513 67.58 10.89 -32.85
CA LYS A 513 67.31 11.54 -31.54
C LYS A 513 65.95 12.16 -31.16
N ASP A 514 64.91 12.15 -32.00
CA ASP A 514 63.58 12.71 -31.61
C ASP A 514 62.44 11.66 -31.55
N GLY A 515 62.65 10.54 -30.87
CA GLY A 515 61.64 9.48 -30.70
C GLY A 515 60.47 9.85 -29.77
N GLU A 516 60.75 10.53 -28.65
CA GLU A 516 59.76 10.84 -27.61
C GLU A 516 58.75 11.93 -28.02
N SER A 517 59.16 12.89 -28.84
CA SER A 517 58.32 14.02 -29.27
C SER A 517 57.34 13.63 -30.39
N ARG A 518 57.70 12.66 -31.24
CA ARG A 518 56.89 12.19 -32.37
C ARG A 518 55.74 11.28 -31.93
N ASP A 519 55.98 10.36 -31.00
CA ASP A 519 54.94 9.48 -30.44
C ASP A 519 53.88 10.25 -29.64
N ASN A 520 54.29 11.29 -28.90
CA ASN A 520 53.37 12.16 -28.15
C ASN A 520 52.46 12.97 -29.08
N HIS A 521 52.95 13.46 -30.23
CA HIS A 521 52.13 14.24 -31.18
C HIS A 521 51.06 13.39 -31.89
N VAL A 522 51.39 12.15 -32.25
CA VAL A 522 50.46 11.19 -32.87
C VAL A 522 49.40 10.74 -31.85
N SER A 523 49.81 10.47 -30.61
CA SER A 523 48.92 10.14 -29.49
C SER A 523 47.91 11.27 -29.19
N ASN A 524 48.36 12.52 -29.21
CA ASN A 524 47.53 13.70 -28.93
C ASN A 524 46.50 13.98 -30.02
N THR A 525 46.87 13.76 -31.27
CA THR A 525 45.96 13.95 -32.42
C THR A 525 44.85 12.90 -32.43
N SER A 526 45.18 11.65 -32.07
CA SER A 526 44.20 10.58 -31.90
C SER A 526 43.24 10.84 -30.73
N ALA A 527 43.76 11.25 -29.58
CA ALA A 527 42.95 11.60 -28.42
C ALA A 527 41.98 12.77 -28.71
N GLN A 528 42.46 13.82 -29.39
CA GLN A 528 41.61 14.97 -29.74
C GLN A 528 40.51 14.60 -30.76
N ALA A 529 40.78 13.71 -31.71
CA ALA A 529 39.78 13.23 -32.66
C ALA A 529 38.64 12.47 -31.96
N VAL A 530 38.97 11.70 -30.92
CA VAL A 530 38.02 10.96 -30.08
C VAL A 530 37.19 11.91 -29.21
N VAL A 531 37.81 12.93 -28.59
CA VAL A 531 37.12 13.99 -27.84
C VAL A 531 36.11 14.72 -28.73
N ASN A 532 36.57 15.19 -29.90
CA ASN A 532 35.71 15.91 -30.85
C ASN A 532 34.50 15.06 -31.25
N LEU A 533 34.69 13.74 -31.43
CA LEU A 533 33.61 12.83 -31.74
C LEU A 533 32.59 12.75 -30.59
N GLY A 534 33.02 12.70 -29.32
CA GLY A 534 32.15 12.70 -28.14
C GLY A 534 31.16 13.89 -28.09
N TYR A 535 31.54 15.05 -28.61
CA TYR A 535 30.63 16.21 -28.73
C TYR A 535 29.45 15.97 -29.69
N LEU A 536 29.57 15.03 -30.63
CA LEU A 536 28.46 14.65 -31.51
C LEU A 536 27.33 13.99 -30.72
N ALA A 537 27.64 13.27 -29.63
CA ALA A 537 26.62 12.69 -28.75
C ALA A 537 25.78 13.78 -28.05
N ILE A 538 26.42 14.89 -27.66
CA ILE A 538 25.73 16.05 -27.09
C ILE A 538 24.84 16.71 -28.15
N ALA A 539 25.37 16.93 -29.35
CA ALA A 539 24.65 17.56 -30.46
C ALA A 539 23.42 16.75 -30.92
N LEU A 540 23.50 15.41 -30.88
CA LEU A 540 22.38 14.52 -31.17
C LEU A 540 21.40 14.40 -29.99
N GLY A 541 21.89 14.40 -28.76
CA GLY A 541 21.07 14.19 -27.58
C GLY A 541 20.10 15.31 -27.26
N ILE A 542 20.48 16.57 -27.51
CA ILE A 542 19.59 17.73 -27.30
C ILE A 542 18.28 17.62 -28.11
N PRO A 543 18.30 17.49 -29.45
CA PRO A 543 17.07 17.37 -30.22
C PRO A 543 16.30 16.07 -29.91
N LEU A 544 16.99 14.97 -29.58
CA LEU A 544 16.34 13.72 -29.16
C LEU A 544 15.60 13.86 -27.81
N ALA A 545 16.18 14.58 -26.84
CA ALA A 545 15.53 14.86 -25.56
C ALA A 545 14.23 15.66 -25.76
N PHE A 546 14.24 16.66 -26.64
CA PHE A 546 13.04 17.42 -27.00
C PHE A 546 12.03 16.57 -27.76
N LEU A 547 12.45 15.80 -28.78
CA LEU A 547 11.56 14.98 -29.60
C LEU A 547 10.85 13.90 -28.76
N PHE A 548 11.60 13.12 -27.98
CA PHE A 548 11.00 12.09 -27.13
C PHE A 548 10.19 12.70 -25.98
N GLY A 549 10.58 13.88 -25.47
CA GLY A 549 9.81 14.58 -24.43
C GLY A 549 8.47 15.07 -24.97
N TRP A 550 8.46 15.59 -26.20
CA TRP A 550 7.24 16.00 -26.90
C TRP A 550 6.33 14.81 -27.22
N LEU A 551 6.89 13.72 -27.75
CA LEU A 551 6.13 12.48 -27.99
C LEU A 551 5.54 11.91 -26.70
N TYR A 552 6.30 11.95 -25.59
CA TYR A 552 5.82 11.51 -24.28
C TYR A 552 4.64 12.37 -23.81
N LEU A 553 4.77 13.70 -23.84
CA LEU A 553 3.66 14.61 -23.48
C LEU A 553 2.44 14.42 -24.38
N GLY A 554 2.64 14.15 -25.68
CA GLY A 554 1.56 13.87 -26.64
C GLY A 554 0.87 12.53 -26.41
N SER A 555 1.52 11.58 -25.75
CA SER A 555 0.95 10.27 -25.42
C SER A 555 0.13 10.25 -24.12
N LEU A 556 0.25 11.29 -23.28
CA LEU A 556 -0.43 11.37 -21.99
C LEU A 556 -1.86 11.93 -22.15
N SER A 557 -2.83 11.31 -21.46
CA SER A 557 -4.17 11.89 -21.35
C SER A 557 -4.15 13.14 -20.47
N THR A 558 -5.03 14.10 -20.76
CA THR A 558 -5.19 15.35 -19.98
C THR A 558 -5.44 15.09 -18.49
N ALA A 559 -6.11 13.99 -18.14
CA ALA A 559 -6.32 13.54 -16.76
C ALA A 559 -5.03 13.09 -16.05
N THR A 560 -4.10 12.46 -16.77
CA THR A 560 -2.79 12.02 -16.22
C THR A 560 -1.88 13.20 -15.90
N LEU A 561 -1.95 14.26 -16.70
CA LEU A 561 -1.16 15.48 -16.49
C LEU A 561 -1.63 16.27 -15.25
N ALA A 562 -2.92 16.19 -14.92
CA ALA A 562 -3.51 16.85 -13.76
C ALA A 562 -3.31 16.05 -12.44
N SER A 563 -2.97 14.75 -12.51
CA SER A 563 -2.97 13.84 -11.34
C SER A 563 -1.60 13.65 -10.71
N ALA A 564 -0.52 13.93 -11.44
CA ALA A 564 0.84 13.82 -10.94
C ALA A 564 1.45 15.21 -10.72
N PRO A 565 1.47 15.73 -9.46
CA PRO A 565 2.11 17.01 -9.17
C PRO A 565 3.58 16.98 -9.58
N ASN A 566 4.04 18.06 -10.20
CA ASN A 566 5.40 18.22 -10.73
C ASN A 566 5.82 17.23 -11.83
N LEU A 567 4.90 16.55 -12.53
CA LEU A 567 5.25 15.62 -13.61
C LEU A 567 6.00 16.31 -14.76
N VAL A 568 5.48 17.44 -15.24
CA VAL A 568 6.09 18.21 -16.33
C VAL A 568 7.47 18.74 -15.91
N VAL A 569 7.57 19.25 -14.68
CA VAL A 569 8.86 19.70 -14.10
C VAL A 569 9.85 18.53 -14.02
N SER A 570 9.40 17.36 -13.58
CA SER A 570 10.22 16.15 -13.48
C SER A 570 10.69 15.68 -14.86
N LEU A 571 9.84 15.75 -15.90
CA LEU A 571 10.23 15.45 -17.27
C LEU A 571 11.35 16.37 -17.76
N TYR A 572 11.24 17.68 -17.53
CA TYR A 572 12.31 18.63 -17.87
C TYR A 572 13.59 18.37 -17.08
N ILE A 573 13.50 17.99 -15.82
CA ILE A 573 14.67 17.61 -15.01
C ILE A 573 15.33 16.34 -15.56
N TYR A 574 14.56 15.33 -15.98
CA TYR A 574 15.10 14.15 -16.64
C TYR A 574 15.76 14.47 -17.99
N ALA A 575 15.16 15.37 -18.78
CA ALA A 575 15.76 15.86 -20.03
C ALA A 575 17.10 16.57 -19.76
N LEU A 576 17.13 17.43 -18.74
CA LEU A 576 18.36 18.09 -18.28
C LEU A 576 19.40 17.07 -17.78
N ALA A 577 18.98 16.08 -16.99
CA ALA A 577 19.86 15.02 -16.49
C ALA A 577 20.49 14.22 -17.64
N ALA A 578 19.73 13.90 -18.69
CA ALA A 578 20.25 13.23 -19.89
C ALA A 578 21.31 14.11 -20.59
N ILE A 579 21.07 15.41 -20.73
CA ILE A 579 22.03 16.35 -21.34
C ILE A 579 23.30 16.45 -20.48
N VAL A 580 23.17 16.62 -19.15
CA VAL A 580 24.30 16.70 -18.22
C VAL A 580 25.16 15.44 -18.29
N GLU A 581 24.53 14.27 -18.38
CA GLU A 581 25.26 13.03 -18.57
C GLU A 581 25.98 12.97 -19.92
N LEU A 582 25.36 13.41 -21.00
CA LEU A 582 26.01 13.46 -22.32
C LEU A 582 27.21 14.41 -22.36
N VAL A 583 27.21 15.47 -21.56
CA VAL A 583 28.36 16.37 -21.41
C VAL A 583 29.59 15.63 -20.84
N SER A 584 29.39 14.53 -20.11
CA SER A 584 30.50 13.70 -19.62
C SER A 584 31.10 12.77 -20.70
N GLU A 585 30.47 12.62 -21.87
CA GLU A 585 30.93 11.68 -22.92
C GLU A 585 32.33 11.97 -23.47
N PRO A 586 32.73 13.21 -23.80
CA PRO A 586 34.06 13.46 -24.36
C PRO A 586 35.18 12.96 -23.44
N ALA A 587 35.02 13.10 -22.12
CA ALA A 587 35.95 12.57 -21.14
C ALA A 587 35.82 11.04 -21.00
N PHE A 588 34.60 10.51 -20.97
CA PHE A 588 34.34 9.07 -20.89
C PHE A 588 35.04 8.28 -22.01
N VAL A 589 34.86 8.73 -23.25
CA VAL A 589 35.35 8.00 -24.43
C VAL A 589 36.88 7.95 -24.46
N VAL A 590 37.57 9.02 -24.03
CA VAL A 590 39.04 9.03 -23.89
C VAL A 590 39.51 8.10 -22.76
N MET A 591 38.82 8.10 -21.61
CA MET A 591 39.15 7.17 -20.52
C MET A 591 39.00 5.71 -20.96
N GLN A 592 38.02 5.43 -21.81
CA GLN A 592 37.76 4.09 -22.32
C GLN A 592 38.83 3.62 -23.30
N THR A 593 39.31 4.47 -24.21
CA THR A 593 40.42 4.11 -25.12
C THR A 593 41.74 3.91 -24.38
N ARG A 594 41.91 4.56 -23.23
CA ARG A 594 43.08 4.41 -22.34
C ARG A 594 42.94 3.31 -21.29
N LEU A 595 41.90 2.48 -21.35
CA LEU A 595 41.67 1.33 -20.47
C LEU A 595 41.66 1.66 -18.96
N GLN A 596 41.27 2.88 -18.58
CA GLN A 596 41.18 3.29 -17.17
C GLN A 596 39.89 2.80 -16.51
N PHE A 597 39.77 1.47 -16.36
CA PHE A 597 38.57 0.84 -15.79
C PHE A 597 38.31 1.25 -14.32
N GLY A 598 39.35 1.58 -13.55
CA GLY A 598 39.22 2.04 -12.17
C GLY A 598 38.52 3.40 -12.05
N THR A 599 38.82 4.34 -12.95
CA THR A 599 38.17 5.66 -13.02
C THR A 599 36.69 5.52 -13.33
N ARG A 600 36.35 4.62 -14.27
CA ARG A 600 34.96 4.30 -14.62
C ARG A 600 34.18 3.73 -13.43
N ALA A 601 34.74 2.73 -12.75
CA ALA A 601 34.12 2.14 -11.56
C ALA A 601 33.88 3.18 -10.46
N THR A 602 34.83 4.09 -10.27
CA THR A 602 34.72 5.20 -9.31
C THR A 602 33.62 6.18 -9.70
N ALA A 603 33.52 6.55 -10.98
CA ALA A 603 32.51 7.47 -11.49
C ALA A 603 31.09 6.90 -11.36
N GLU A 604 30.88 5.66 -11.82
CA GLU A 604 29.58 4.98 -11.75
C GLU A 604 29.14 4.76 -10.29
N SER A 605 30.07 4.37 -9.40
CA SER A 605 29.77 4.17 -7.97
C SER A 605 29.41 5.49 -7.27
N SER A 606 30.18 6.55 -7.50
CA SER A 606 29.95 7.87 -6.90
C SER A 606 28.63 8.49 -7.37
N ALA A 607 28.35 8.40 -8.68
CA ALA A 607 27.10 8.88 -9.26
C ALA A 607 25.88 8.13 -8.72
N THR A 608 25.98 6.80 -8.60
CA THR A 608 24.89 5.96 -8.05
C THR A 608 24.65 6.29 -6.58
N PHE A 609 25.71 6.44 -5.78
CA PHE A 609 25.59 6.84 -4.38
C PHE A 609 24.91 8.21 -4.23
N LEU A 610 25.29 9.19 -5.06
CA LEU A 610 24.69 10.52 -5.06
C LEU A 610 23.21 10.48 -5.45
N ARG A 611 22.82 9.69 -6.45
CA ARG A 611 21.42 9.44 -6.83
C ARG A 611 20.61 8.95 -5.62
N CYS A 612 21.11 7.92 -4.92
CA CYS A 612 20.43 7.34 -3.77
C CYS A 612 20.26 8.34 -2.63
N VAL A 613 21.31 9.08 -2.27
CA VAL A 613 21.27 10.07 -1.19
C VAL A 613 20.31 11.21 -1.51
N VAL A 614 20.35 11.75 -2.73
CA VAL A 614 19.46 12.84 -3.15
C VAL A 614 18.00 12.38 -3.19
N THR A 615 17.71 11.22 -3.78
CA THR A 615 16.34 10.68 -3.82
C THR A 615 15.81 10.40 -2.42
N LEU A 616 16.59 9.76 -1.55
CA LEU A 616 16.15 9.45 -0.18
C LEU A 616 15.96 10.73 0.65
N GLY A 617 16.92 11.65 0.62
CA GLY A 617 16.85 12.90 1.38
C GLY A 617 15.64 13.74 1.00
N LEU A 618 15.33 13.85 -0.29
CA LEU A 618 14.17 14.59 -0.78
C LEU A 618 12.85 13.86 -0.52
N ALA A 619 12.82 12.52 -0.61
CA ALA A 619 11.63 11.74 -0.27
C ALA A 619 11.28 11.85 1.22
N VAL A 620 12.28 11.80 2.10
CA VAL A 620 12.08 11.98 3.56
C VAL A 620 11.64 13.40 3.88
N TRP A 621 12.29 14.41 3.31
CA TRP A 621 11.89 15.81 3.49
C TRP A 621 10.50 16.12 2.91
N GLY A 622 10.11 15.36 1.88
CA GLY A 622 8.82 15.42 1.22
C GLY A 622 7.71 14.58 1.83
N ALA A 623 7.93 13.84 2.93
CA ALA A 623 6.92 12.91 3.43
C ALA A 623 5.53 13.55 3.71
N ASN A 624 5.52 14.86 4.05
CA ASN A 624 4.30 15.63 4.32
C ASN A 624 3.94 16.63 3.19
N ARG A 625 4.66 16.61 2.07
CA ARG A 625 4.44 17.51 0.92
C ARG A 625 4.24 16.63 -0.32
N ASP A 626 3.18 16.84 -1.09
CA ASP A 626 2.91 16.03 -2.29
C ASP A 626 3.91 16.36 -3.41
N LEU A 627 5.13 15.84 -3.30
CA LEU A 627 6.25 16.08 -4.24
C LEU A 627 6.16 15.22 -5.50
N GLY A 628 5.24 14.24 -5.54
CA GLY A 628 5.05 13.34 -6.66
C GLY A 628 6.34 12.60 -7.04
N VAL A 629 6.71 12.68 -8.32
CA VAL A 629 7.90 12.01 -8.90
C VAL A 629 9.20 12.83 -8.83
N LEU A 630 9.14 14.04 -8.26
CA LEU A 630 10.27 14.98 -8.23
C LEU A 630 11.54 14.44 -7.53
N PRO A 631 11.48 13.71 -6.40
CA PRO A 631 12.67 13.17 -5.74
C PRO A 631 13.48 12.20 -6.64
N PHE A 632 12.79 11.46 -7.52
CA PHE A 632 13.45 10.55 -8.47
C PHE A 632 14.14 11.32 -9.60
N ALA A 633 13.49 12.35 -10.14
CA ALA A 633 14.06 13.19 -11.19
C ALA A 633 15.30 13.95 -10.70
N LEU A 634 15.23 14.55 -9.51
CA LEU A 634 16.38 15.24 -8.89
C LEU A 634 17.50 14.26 -8.52
N GLY A 635 17.16 13.04 -8.10
CA GLY A 635 18.14 11.96 -7.96
C GLY A 635 18.86 11.65 -9.26
N GLN A 636 18.14 11.56 -10.37
CA GLN A 636 18.75 11.33 -11.69
C GLN A 636 19.66 12.48 -12.14
N LEU A 637 19.27 13.72 -11.84
CA LEU A 637 20.14 14.86 -12.06
C LEU A 637 21.41 14.78 -11.20
N GLY A 638 21.27 14.37 -9.93
CA GLY A 638 22.39 14.08 -9.03
C GLY A 638 23.33 13.01 -9.62
N TYR A 639 22.79 11.94 -10.20
CA TYR A 639 23.58 10.93 -10.91
C TYR A 639 24.43 11.57 -12.03
N GLY A 640 23.80 12.32 -12.94
CA GLY A 640 24.49 12.96 -14.06
C GLY A 640 25.58 13.94 -13.61
N LEU A 641 25.30 14.75 -12.57
CA LEU A 641 26.26 15.69 -11.99
C LEU A 641 27.45 14.98 -11.34
N GLY A 642 27.21 13.89 -10.61
CA GLY A 642 28.27 13.07 -10.02
C GLY A 642 29.17 12.47 -11.08
N LEU A 643 28.58 11.95 -12.15
CA LEU A 643 29.32 11.38 -13.28
C LEU A 643 30.18 12.44 -13.98
N LEU A 644 29.61 13.61 -14.25
CA LEU A 644 30.31 14.74 -14.86
C LEU A 644 31.47 15.23 -13.99
N ALA A 645 31.27 15.37 -12.68
CA ALA A 645 32.30 15.85 -11.77
C ALA A 645 33.52 14.91 -11.74
N VAL A 646 33.30 13.60 -11.64
CA VAL A 646 34.38 12.60 -11.62
C VAL A 646 35.11 12.58 -12.96
N TYR A 647 34.38 12.50 -14.09
CA TYR A 647 35.04 12.47 -15.41
C TYR A 647 35.71 13.79 -15.77
N ALA A 648 35.18 14.94 -15.36
CA ALA A 648 35.85 16.21 -15.54
C ALA A 648 37.16 16.28 -14.74
N TRP A 649 37.16 15.80 -13.50
CA TRP A 649 38.36 15.78 -12.65
C TRP A 649 39.46 14.88 -13.21
N TYR A 650 39.16 13.60 -13.44
CA TYR A 650 40.14 12.65 -13.98
C TYR A 650 40.50 12.95 -15.43
N GLY A 651 39.54 13.41 -16.22
CA GLY A 651 39.76 13.85 -17.60
C GLY A 651 40.68 15.06 -17.69
N ALA A 652 40.50 16.08 -16.85
CA ALA A 652 41.38 17.24 -16.81
C ALA A 652 42.80 16.85 -16.38
N GLY A 653 42.92 15.95 -15.39
CA GLY A 653 44.21 15.40 -14.97
C GLY A 653 44.93 14.64 -16.09
N LEU A 654 44.20 13.87 -16.91
CA LEU A 654 44.78 13.16 -18.06
C LEU A 654 45.14 14.11 -19.21
N ALA A 655 44.28 15.07 -19.50
CA ALA A 655 44.49 16.10 -20.51
C ALA A 655 45.76 16.93 -20.23
N GLN A 656 46.01 17.27 -18.96
CA GLN A 656 47.23 17.97 -18.55
C GLN A 656 48.49 17.11 -18.67
N ARG A 657 48.39 15.79 -18.44
CA ARG A 657 49.52 14.87 -18.52
C ARG A 657 49.92 14.55 -19.95
N GLU A 658 48.94 14.35 -20.84
CA GLU A 658 49.19 13.94 -22.23
C GLU A 658 49.21 15.13 -23.21
N GLY A 659 48.62 16.28 -22.86
CA GLY A 659 48.67 17.50 -23.67
C GLY A 659 47.57 17.65 -24.73
N PHE A 660 46.44 16.97 -24.56
CA PHE A 660 45.22 17.15 -25.38
C PHE A 660 44.19 18.06 -24.68
N SER A 661 43.21 18.58 -25.41
CA SER A 661 42.12 19.39 -24.84
C SER A 661 40.83 18.56 -24.73
N LEU A 662 40.10 18.70 -23.63
CA LEU A 662 38.74 18.17 -23.49
C LEU A 662 37.70 18.98 -24.27
N LEU A 663 38.05 20.19 -24.72
CA LEU A 663 37.20 21.01 -25.60
C LEU A 663 37.44 20.68 -27.08
N PRO A 664 36.47 20.94 -27.97
CA PRO A 664 36.64 20.71 -29.39
C PRO A 664 37.78 21.57 -29.94
N ARG A 665 38.78 20.95 -30.57
CA ARG A 665 39.92 21.66 -31.18
C ARG A 665 40.10 21.23 -32.62
N ARG A 666 40.39 22.18 -33.51
CA ARG A 666 40.73 21.90 -34.91
C ARG A 666 42.01 21.09 -34.98
N ILE A 667 41.99 20.03 -35.77
CA ILE A 667 43.17 19.24 -36.10
C ILE A 667 43.69 19.78 -37.44
N THR A 668 44.77 20.57 -37.40
CA THR A 668 45.46 21.06 -38.59
C THR A 668 46.58 20.10 -38.97
N THR A 669 46.39 19.32 -40.03
CA THR A 669 47.50 18.65 -40.72
C THR A 669 48.19 19.65 -41.63
N THR A 670 49.41 20.06 -41.27
CA THR A 670 50.25 20.93 -42.11
C THR A 670 50.60 20.17 -43.40
N PRO A 671 50.31 20.69 -44.60
CA PRO A 671 50.80 20.08 -45.82
C PRO A 671 52.33 20.28 -45.90
N ALA A 672 53.09 19.19 -45.92
CA ALA A 672 54.52 19.23 -46.19
C ALA A 672 54.74 19.85 -47.58
N LYS A 673 55.61 20.86 -47.65
CA LYS A 673 55.95 21.53 -48.90
C LYS A 673 56.71 20.56 -49.80
N GLY A 674 56.12 20.28 -50.96
CA GLY A 674 56.83 19.86 -52.17
C GLY A 674 56.79 18.36 -52.44
N VAL A 675 55.82 17.91 -53.23
CA VAL A 675 56.02 17.09 -54.45
C VAL A 675 54.76 17.27 -55.31
N GLN A 676 54.91 17.73 -56.55
CA GLN A 676 53.87 17.66 -57.57
C GLN A 676 53.84 16.22 -58.12
N HIS A 677 52.70 15.53 -58.04
CA HIS A 677 52.27 14.65 -59.14
C HIS A 677 50.76 14.41 -59.14
N GLN A 678 50.21 14.44 -60.35
CA GLN A 678 48.84 14.11 -60.74
C GLN A 678 48.42 12.71 -60.32
N GLN A 679 47.30 12.57 -59.62
CA GLN A 679 46.10 11.78 -60.02
C GLN A 679 45.12 11.62 -58.84
N GLN A 680 43.83 11.81 -59.14
CA GLN A 680 42.61 11.61 -58.33
C GLN A 680 42.36 12.55 -57.11
N PRO A 681 41.15 13.13 -56.99
CA PRO A 681 40.81 13.97 -55.84
C PRO A 681 40.54 13.06 -54.63
N ASP A 682 41.55 12.81 -53.82
CA ASP A 682 41.38 12.21 -52.51
C ASP A 682 40.46 13.11 -51.67
N LYS A 683 39.28 12.58 -51.38
CA LYS A 683 38.28 13.18 -50.49
C LYS A 683 38.97 13.55 -49.17
N PRO A 684 38.83 14.79 -48.65
CA PRO A 684 39.52 15.19 -47.43
C PRO A 684 39.20 14.22 -46.28
N ALA A 685 40.25 13.77 -45.58
CA ALA A 685 40.18 12.77 -44.50
C ALA A 685 39.37 13.25 -43.28
N PHE A 686 39.18 14.56 -43.13
CA PHE A 686 38.43 15.19 -42.06
C PHE A 686 37.31 16.08 -42.62
N ILE A 687 36.11 15.99 -42.03
CA ILE A 687 35.01 16.92 -42.28
C ILE A 687 35.18 18.12 -41.32
N LEU A 688 35.11 19.34 -41.86
CA LEU A 688 35.20 20.59 -41.09
C LEU A 688 36.48 20.77 -40.25
N SER A 689 37.56 20.01 -40.49
CA SER A 689 38.80 19.96 -39.68
C SER A 689 38.61 19.52 -38.22
N TYR A 690 37.47 18.91 -37.87
CA TYR A 690 37.14 18.43 -36.52
C TYR A 690 36.87 16.92 -36.45
N PHE A 691 36.25 16.33 -37.49
CA PHE A 691 35.74 14.95 -37.45
C PHE A 691 36.41 14.06 -38.49
N TYR A 692 36.93 12.91 -38.08
CA TYR A 692 37.54 11.92 -38.98
C TYR A 692 36.45 11.19 -39.79
N ARG A 693 36.54 11.27 -41.12
CA ARG A 693 35.46 10.90 -42.05
C ARG A 693 35.12 9.40 -42.05
N PRO A 694 36.10 8.46 -42.00
CA PRO A 694 35.81 7.03 -41.90
C PRO A 694 35.09 6.64 -40.61
N THR A 695 35.46 7.23 -39.47
CA THR A 695 34.77 6.99 -38.18
C THR A 695 33.34 7.53 -38.20
N LEU A 696 33.09 8.67 -38.86
CA LEU A 696 31.75 9.23 -38.98
C LEU A 696 30.83 8.37 -39.87
N GLN A 697 31.34 7.84 -40.99
CA GLN A 697 30.60 6.91 -41.86
C GLN A 697 30.32 5.57 -41.18
N LEU A 698 31.29 5.07 -40.40
CA LEU A 698 31.10 3.88 -39.58
C LEU A 698 30.04 4.13 -38.50
N ALA A 699 30.15 5.24 -37.76
CA ALA A 699 29.18 5.62 -36.74
C ALA A 699 27.76 5.81 -37.30
N SER A 700 27.58 6.40 -38.49
CA SER A 700 26.26 6.56 -39.09
C SER A 700 25.65 5.24 -39.57
N SER A 701 26.45 4.36 -40.17
CA SER A 701 25.99 3.01 -40.55
C SER A 701 25.60 2.18 -39.33
N MET A 702 26.40 2.26 -38.27
CA MET A 702 26.13 1.61 -36.99
C MET A 702 24.93 2.21 -36.28
N MET A 703 24.68 3.51 -36.41
CA MET A 703 23.52 4.17 -35.85
C MET A 703 22.23 3.65 -36.49
N ALA A 704 22.18 3.53 -37.82
CA ALA A 704 21.04 2.94 -38.54
C ALA A 704 20.80 1.47 -38.13
N GLN A 705 21.87 0.68 -38.02
CA GLN A 705 21.78 -0.69 -37.51
C GLN A 705 21.35 -0.75 -36.03
N SER A 706 21.78 0.21 -35.22
CA SER A 706 21.45 0.27 -33.78
C SER A 706 19.99 0.59 -33.55
N VAL A 707 19.31 1.33 -34.44
CA VAL A 707 17.85 1.55 -34.35
C VAL A 707 17.09 0.23 -34.47
N VAL A 708 17.39 -0.55 -35.52
CA VAL A 708 16.74 -1.85 -35.76
C VAL A 708 17.09 -2.82 -34.63
N LYS A 709 18.37 -2.83 -34.22
CA LYS A 709 18.82 -3.66 -33.11
C LYS A 709 18.16 -3.27 -31.79
N HIS A 710 17.95 -1.98 -31.51
CA HIS A 710 17.31 -1.50 -30.30
C HIS A 710 15.86 -1.96 -30.22
N ILE A 711 15.11 -1.84 -31.31
CA ILE A 711 13.73 -2.35 -31.38
C ILE A 711 13.71 -3.87 -31.19
N LEU A 712 14.67 -4.61 -31.77
CA LEU A 712 14.76 -6.07 -31.63
C LEU A 712 15.26 -6.54 -30.25
N THR A 713 16.06 -5.74 -29.55
CA THR A 713 16.65 -6.10 -28.24
C THR A 713 15.85 -5.59 -27.05
N GLN A 714 15.23 -4.40 -27.16
CA GLN A 714 14.33 -3.83 -26.16
C GLN A 714 12.84 -4.09 -26.49
N GLY A 715 12.56 -4.84 -27.55
CA GLY A 715 11.20 -5.16 -27.97
C GLY A 715 10.38 -5.79 -26.84
N ASP A 716 11.00 -6.61 -26.00
CA ASP A 716 10.34 -7.24 -24.86
C ASP A 716 9.89 -6.20 -23.81
N THR A 717 10.75 -5.23 -23.47
CA THR A 717 10.45 -4.12 -22.55
C THR A 717 9.35 -3.21 -23.12
N PHE A 718 9.40 -2.91 -24.42
CA PHE A 718 8.41 -2.10 -25.11
C PHE A 718 7.04 -2.79 -25.14
N LEU A 719 7.02 -4.09 -25.42
CA LEU A 719 5.80 -4.89 -25.38
C LEU A 719 5.19 -4.96 -23.98
N VAL A 720 6.01 -5.10 -22.93
CA VAL A 720 5.55 -5.04 -21.53
C VAL A 720 4.89 -3.68 -21.28
N SER A 721 5.48 -2.59 -21.75
CA SER A 721 4.92 -1.25 -21.61
C SER A 721 3.57 -1.06 -22.31
N ILE A 722 3.35 -1.74 -23.45
CA ILE A 722 2.12 -1.63 -24.24
C ILE A 722 1.01 -2.56 -23.75
N LEU A 723 1.36 -3.79 -23.39
CA LEU A 723 0.40 -4.86 -23.11
C LEU A 723 -0.06 -4.89 -21.65
N SER A 724 0.63 -4.20 -20.75
CA SER A 724 0.45 -4.35 -19.30
C SER A 724 -0.10 -3.09 -18.64
N THR A 725 -0.92 -3.27 -17.60
CA THR A 725 -1.41 -2.17 -16.73
C THR A 725 -0.26 -1.52 -15.94
N PRO A 726 -0.32 -0.24 -15.56
CA PRO A 726 0.70 0.42 -14.73
C PRO A 726 1.01 -0.29 -13.41
N THR A 727 0.00 -0.88 -12.75
CA THR A 727 0.18 -1.65 -11.52
C THR A 727 1.00 -2.92 -11.77
N SER A 728 0.63 -3.71 -12.79
CA SER A 728 1.39 -4.90 -13.19
C SER A 728 2.82 -4.55 -13.65
N GLN A 729 3.01 -3.40 -14.31
CA GLN A 729 4.33 -2.90 -14.68
C GLN A 729 5.16 -2.58 -13.44
N GLY A 730 4.59 -1.91 -12.43
CA GLY A 730 5.27 -1.61 -11.18
C GLY A 730 5.67 -2.89 -10.42
N VAL A 731 4.75 -3.85 -10.30
CA VAL A 731 5.01 -5.14 -9.64
C VAL A 731 6.05 -5.98 -10.40
N TYR A 732 5.95 -6.04 -11.73
CA TYR A 732 6.93 -6.73 -12.58
C TYR A 732 8.30 -6.04 -12.52
N ALA A 733 8.36 -4.71 -12.59
CA ALA A 733 9.60 -3.95 -12.51
C ALA A 733 10.30 -4.18 -11.17
N LEU A 734 9.56 -4.18 -10.07
CA LEU A 734 10.07 -4.50 -8.74
C LEU A 734 10.68 -5.91 -8.70
N ALA A 735 9.92 -6.92 -9.15
CA ALA A 735 10.36 -8.30 -9.19
C ALA A 735 11.58 -8.49 -10.11
N ASN A 736 11.60 -7.84 -11.27
CA ASN A 736 12.71 -7.90 -12.22
C ASN A 736 13.99 -7.22 -11.69
N ASN A 737 13.86 -6.13 -10.94
CA ASN A 737 15.01 -5.43 -10.36
C ASN A 737 15.65 -6.21 -9.21
N TYR A 738 14.84 -6.82 -8.33
CA TYR A 738 15.37 -7.66 -7.25
C TYR A 738 15.76 -9.07 -7.72
N GLY A 739 14.91 -9.72 -8.50
CA GLY A 739 15.15 -11.07 -9.02
C GLY A 739 16.28 -11.13 -10.04
N GLY A 740 16.46 -10.10 -10.86
CA GLY A 740 17.53 -10.00 -11.85
C GLY A 740 18.91 -9.63 -11.26
N LEU A 741 18.98 -9.28 -9.98
CA LEU A 741 20.22 -8.83 -9.33
C LEU A 741 21.32 -9.90 -9.36
N LEU A 742 20.94 -11.17 -9.18
CA LEU A 742 21.89 -12.29 -9.25
C LEU A 742 22.44 -12.48 -10.66
N ALA A 743 21.59 -12.33 -11.69
CA ALA A 743 22.04 -12.38 -13.08
C ALA A 743 23.03 -11.25 -13.39
N ARG A 744 22.78 -10.04 -12.89
CA ARG A 744 23.65 -8.87 -13.11
C ARG A 744 24.98 -8.94 -12.36
N LEU A 745 24.96 -9.38 -11.10
CA LEU A 745 26.16 -9.36 -10.24
C LEU A 745 27.05 -10.59 -10.37
N VAL A 746 26.46 -11.75 -10.70
CA VAL A 746 27.19 -13.04 -10.74
C VAL A 746 27.30 -13.56 -12.16
N PHE A 747 26.18 -13.71 -12.88
CA PHE A 747 26.19 -14.36 -14.20
C PHE A 747 26.84 -13.50 -15.28
N GLN A 748 26.46 -12.22 -15.37
CA GLN A 748 26.91 -11.33 -16.45
C GLN A 748 28.45 -11.17 -16.53
N PRO A 749 29.20 -10.94 -15.43
CA PRO A 749 30.66 -10.87 -15.51
C PRO A 749 31.31 -12.17 -15.99
N ILE A 750 30.77 -13.32 -15.54
CA ILE A 750 31.27 -14.63 -15.95
C ILE A 750 30.96 -14.86 -17.44
N GLU A 751 29.78 -14.49 -17.93
CA GLU A 751 29.40 -14.57 -19.34
C GLU A 751 30.32 -13.74 -20.24
N GLU A 752 30.62 -12.50 -19.85
CA GLU A 752 31.57 -11.63 -20.56
C GLU A 752 32.98 -12.23 -20.60
N SER A 753 33.44 -12.79 -19.48
CA SER A 753 34.74 -13.48 -19.42
C SER A 753 34.76 -14.75 -20.30
N SER A 754 33.65 -15.49 -20.35
CA SER A 754 33.54 -16.74 -21.13
C SER A 754 33.62 -16.48 -22.64
N ARG A 755 33.05 -15.36 -23.12
CA ARG A 755 33.17 -14.90 -24.52
C ARG A 755 34.62 -14.73 -24.95
N SER A 756 35.44 -14.15 -24.07
CA SER A 756 36.86 -13.95 -24.31
C SER A 756 37.65 -15.25 -24.22
N TYR A 757 37.25 -16.16 -23.33
CA TYR A 757 37.85 -17.48 -23.19
C TYR A 757 37.64 -18.34 -24.44
N PHE A 758 36.39 -18.51 -24.88
CA PHE A 758 36.06 -19.36 -26.03
C PHE A 758 36.65 -18.83 -27.35
N SER A 759 36.64 -17.51 -27.55
CA SER A 759 37.24 -16.91 -28.75
C SER A 759 38.75 -17.14 -28.85
N ARG A 760 39.45 -17.24 -27.71
CA ARG A 760 40.89 -17.57 -27.66
C ARG A 760 41.17 -19.06 -27.86
N VAL A 761 40.41 -19.93 -27.19
CA VAL A 761 40.63 -21.39 -27.25
C VAL A 761 40.31 -21.95 -28.64
N LEU A 762 39.33 -21.36 -29.34
CA LEU A 762 38.89 -21.79 -30.66
C LEU A 762 39.47 -20.96 -31.82
N ALA A 763 40.46 -20.09 -31.56
CA ALA A 763 41.14 -19.34 -32.60
C ALA A 763 41.98 -20.27 -33.50
N PRO A 764 41.99 -20.08 -34.84
CA PRO A 764 42.86 -20.85 -35.74
C PRO A 764 44.33 -20.67 -35.38
N SER A 765 45.08 -21.76 -35.17
CA SER A 765 46.53 -21.70 -34.96
C SER A 765 47.22 -21.10 -36.19
N ALA A 766 48.11 -20.12 -35.99
CA ALA A 766 48.82 -19.44 -37.07
C ALA A 766 49.67 -20.41 -37.92
N PRO A 767 49.84 -20.17 -39.24
CA PRO A 767 50.70 -21.00 -40.09
C PRO A 767 52.16 -20.85 -39.66
N THR A 768 52.80 -21.95 -39.26
CA THR A 768 54.25 -22.00 -39.07
C THR A 768 54.94 -22.07 -40.44
N PRO A 769 56.01 -21.31 -40.72
CA PRO A 769 56.73 -21.38 -41.99
C PRO A 769 57.44 -22.74 -42.18
N PRO A 770 57.74 -23.16 -43.43
CA PRO A 770 58.19 -24.51 -43.74
C PRO A 770 59.60 -24.80 -43.22
N PRO A 771 59.92 -26.05 -42.80
CA PRO A 771 61.24 -26.40 -42.32
C PRO A 771 62.22 -26.64 -43.47
N THR A 772 63.38 -26.00 -43.38
CA THR A 772 64.58 -26.33 -44.16
C THR A 772 65.19 -27.64 -43.66
N THR A 773 65.65 -28.45 -44.61
CA THR A 773 66.37 -29.73 -44.48
C THR A 773 67.53 -29.69 -43.49
N THR A 774 67.57 -30.59 -42.50
CA THR A 774 68.68 -31.56 -42.28
C THR A 774 68.37 -32.59 -41.18
N THR A 775 68.82 -33.82 -41.47
CA THR A 775 68.93 -35.08 -40.71
C THR A 775 69.13 -35.03 -39.19
N SER A 776 68.41 -35.89 -38.45
CA SER A 776 68.95 -37.11 -37.79
C SER A 776 67.90 -37.80 -36.91
N ASN A 777 68.04 -39.13 -36.81
CA ASN A 777 67.18 -40.09 -36.13
C ASN A 777 67.11 -39.89 -34.60
N GLU A 778 65.95 -40.16 -33.98
CA GLU A 778 65.82 -41.23 -32.97
C GLU A 778 64.36 -41.42 -32.51
N THR A 779 64.00 -42.69 -32.35
CA THR A 779 62.67 -43.22 -32.04
C THR A 779 62.50 -43.38 -30.52
N LYS A 780 61.41 -42.85 -29.93
CA LYS A 780 60.79 -43.40 -28.71
C LYS A 780 59.30 -43.05 -28.65
N PRO A 781 58.39 -44.01 -28.38
CA PRO A 781 56.95 -43.77 -28.34
C PRO A 781 56.56 -43.27 -26.94
N THR A 782 55.95 -42.09 -26.85
CA THR A 782 55.25 -41.68 -25.63
C THR A 782 53.87 -41.17 -26.00
N THR A 783 52.87 -41.99 -25.70
CA THR A 783 51.44 -41.74 -25.84
C THR A 783 51.05 -40.56 -24.95
N ILE A 784 50.99 -39.35 -25.51
CA ILE A 784 50.30 -38.21 -24.89
C ILE A 784 49.12 -37.90 -25.79
N THR A 785 47.92 -38.24 -25.33
CA THR A 785 46.64 -37.82 -25.91
C THR A 785 46.56 -36.29 -25.88
N THR A 786 46.99 -35.64 -26.95
CA THR A 786 46.71 -34.22 -27.19
C THR A 786 45.21 -34.09 -27.50
N THR A 787 44.41 -33.75 -26.50
CA THR A 787 42.99 -33.38 -26.67
C THR A 787 42.89 -32.18 -27.61
N SER A 788 42.02 -32.27 -28.62
CA SER A 788 41.79 -31.17 -29.55
C SER A 788 41.24 -29.94 -28.83
N PRO A 789 41.55 -28.70 -29.28
CA PRO A 789 41.03 -27.47 -28.67
C PRO A 789 39.50 -27.43 -28.59
N ALA A 790 38.81 -28.14 -29.51
CA ALA A 790 37.36 -28.31 -29.49
C ALA A 790 36.87 -29.14 -28.29
N HIS A 791 37.59 -30.19 -27.87
CA HIS A 791 37.24 -30.97 -26.67
C HIS A 791 37.39 -30.14 -25.40
N THR A 792 38.47 -29.37 -25.27
CA THR A 792 38.69 -28.48 -24.13
C THR A 792 37.60 -27.41 -24.01
N ALA A 793 37.19 -26.80 -25.14
CA ALA A 793 36.09 -25.84 -25.17
C ALA A 793 34.73 -26.46 -24.80
N LEU A 794 34.48 -27.70 -25.23
CA LEU A 794 33.25 -28.44 -24.91
C LEU A 794 33.18 -28.76 -23.41
N GLU A 795 34.26 -29.29 -22.82
CA GLU A 795 34.33 -29.58 -21.38
C GLU A 795 34.17 -28.32 -20.52
N ALA A 796 34.78 -27.20 -20.94
CA ALA A 796 34.61 -25.91 -20.29
C ALA A 796 33.15 -25.40 -20.36
N LEU A 797 32.50 -25.52 -21.53
CA LEU A 797 31.09 -25.15 -21.70
C LEU A 797 30.16 -26.01 -20.84
N GLN A 798 30.36 -27.34 -20.84
CA GLN A 798 29.57 -28.27 -20.01
C GLN A 798 29.78 -27.99 -18.51
N SER A 799 31.02 -27.75 -18.09
CA SER A 799 31.34 -27.44 -16.69
C SER A 799 30.71 -26.13 -16.24
N LEU A 800 30.73 -25.10 -17.10
CA LEU A 800 30.18 -23.79 -16.78
C LEU A 800 28.65 -23.78 -16.77
N LEU A 801 28.00 -24.49 -17.70
CA LEU A 801 26.55 -24.69 -17.66
C LEU A 801 26.12 -25.51 -16.43
N ARG A 802 26.87 -26.56 -16.08
CA ARG A 802 26.56 -27.39 -14.90
C ARG A 802 26.71 -26.61 -13.59
N SER A 803 27.74 -25.78 -13.45
CA SER A 803 27.91 -24.94 -12.25
C SER A 803 26.78 -23.92 -12.10
N TYR A 804 26.32 -23.33 -13.21
CA TYR A 804 25.15 -22.44 -13.24
C TYR A 804 23.87 -23.16 -12.83
N LEU A 805 23.61 -24.34 -13.39
CA LEU A 805 22.44 -25.14 -13.03
C LEU A 805 22.45 -25.55 -11.54
N LEU A 806 23.62 -25.86 -10.98
CA LEU A 806 23.75 -26.16 -9.55
C LEU A 806 23.46 -24.95 -8.66
N LEU A 807 23.91 -23.75 -9.05
CA LEU A 807 23.56 -22.52 -8.34
C LEU A 807 22.06 -22.21 -8.46
N SER A 808 21.49 -22.33 -9.67
CA SER A 808 20.07 -22.14 -9.93
C SER A 808 19.18 -23.14 -9.20
N LEU A 809 19.68 -24.35 -8.91
CA LEU A 809 18.98 -25.36 -8.13
C LEU A 809 18.74 -24.92 -6.69
N ALA A 810 19.72 -24.22 -6.07
CA ALA A 810 19.54 -23.65 -4.75
C ALA A 810 18.51 -22.51 -4.74
N ILE A 811 18.55 -21.66 -5.77
CA ILE A 811 17.64 -20.53 -5.92
C ILE A 811 16.20 -21.01 -6.12
N THR A 812 15.97 -22.04 -6.94
CA THR A 812 14.62 -22.58 -7.17
C THR A 812 14.10 -23.37 -5.98
N ALA A 813 14.97 -24.04 -5.21
CA ALA A 813 14.57 -24.76 -4.02
C ALA A 813 14.13 -23.83 -2.87
N LEU A 814 14.88 -22.76 -2.62
CA LEU A 814 14.69 -21.88 -1.45
C LEU A 814 14.04 -20.54 -1.79
N GLY A 815 14.33 -19.99 -2.97
CA GLY A 815 13.94 -18.65 -3.40
C GLY A 815 12.43 -18.38 -3.38
N PRO A 816 11.56 -19.27 -3.90
CA PRO A 816 10.12 -19.04 -3.87
C PRO A 816 9.55 -18.85 -2.46
N ALA A 817 10.06 -19.59 -1.47
CA ALA A 817 9.65 -19.44 -0.07
C ALA A 817 10.30 -18.24 0.61
N ALA A 818 11.52 -17.86 0.20
CA ALA A 818 12.22 -16.69 0.72
C ALA A 818 11.69 -15.35 0.16
N ALA A 819 11.05 -15.36 -1.01
CA ALA A 819 10.65 -14.16 -1.75
C ALA A 819 9.75 -13.22 -0.93
N GLY A 820 8.73 -13.75 -0.25
CA GLY A 820 7.81 -12.97 0.59
C GLY A 820 8.51 -12.30 1.76
N PRO A 821 9.15 -13.06 2.67
CA PRO A 821 9.89 -12.50 3.80
C PRO A 821 10.99 -11.52 3.40
N LEU A 822 11.74 -11.82 2.33
CA LEU A 822 12.81 -10.95 1.83
C LEU A 822 12.25 -9.64 1.29
N LEU A 823 11.12 -9.68 0.56
CA LEU A 823 10.46 -8.49 0.06
C LEU A 823 9.84 -7.66 1.20
N ALA A 824 9.23 -8.30 2.19
CA ALA A 824 8.69 -7.62 3.38
C ALA A 824 9.80 -6.88 4.17
N LEU A 825 11.00 -7.44 4.24
CA LEU A 825 12.15 -6.81 4.89
C LEU A 825 12.71 -5.62 4.08
N VAL A 826 12.81 -5.75 2.75
CA VAL A 826 13.47 -4.76 1.89
C VAL A 826 12.53 -3.65 1.42
N ALA A 827 11.31 -4.00 1.01
CA ALA A 827 10.32 -3.07 0.44
C ALA A 827 9.15 -2.77 1.38
N GLY A 828 9.02 -3.51 2.48
CA GLY A 828 7.96 -3.35 3.49
C GLY A 828 6.74 -4.26 3.26
N PRO A 829 5.89 -4.46 4.30
CA PRO A 829 4.77 -5.41 4.26
C PRO A 829 3.74 -5.12 3.16
N ARG A 830 3.48 -3.82 2.89
CA ARG A 830 2.52 -3.38 1.86
C ARG A 830 2.84 -3.88 0.45
N TRP A 831 4.13 -4.04 0.13
CA TRP A 831 4.57 -4.57 -1.17
C TRP A 831 4.57 -6.10 -1.19
N ALA A 832 4.76 -6.74 -0.05
CA ALA A 832 4.66 -8.19 0.04
C ALA A 832 3.23 -8.67 -0.26
N ASP A 833 2.21 -7.94 0.21
CA ASP A 833 0.79 -8.26 0.00
C ASP A 833 0.21 -7.79 -1.34
N SER A 834 0.87 -6.87 -2.06
CA SER A 834 0.37 -6.35 -3.35
C SER A 834 0.55 -7.30 -4.56
N GLY A 835 0.77 -8.59 -4.31
CA GLY A 835 1.09 -9.60 -5.33
C GLY A 835 2.55 -9.59 -5.80
N ALA A 836 3.39 -8.67 -5.31
CA ALA A 836 4.79 -8.60 -5.71
C ALA A 836 5.66 -9.72 -5.13
N ALA A 837 5.31 -10.25 -3.94
CA ALA A 837 5.94 -11.47 -3.42
C ALA A 837 5.71 -12.67 -4.33
N ALA A 838 4.48 -12.85 -4.83
CA ALA A 838 4.14 -13.93 -5.77
C ALA A 838 4.86 -13.75 -7.12
N CYS A 839 4.95 -12.51 -7.62
CA CYS A 839 5.71 -12.19 -8.83
C CYS A 839 7.21 -12.48 -8.68
N LEU A 840 7.81 -12.08 -7.54
CA LEU A 840 9.21 -12.38 -7.24
C LEU A 840 9.46 -13.89 -7.07
N ALA A 841 8.52 -14.61 -6.44
CA ALA A 841 8.59 -16.08 -6.33
C ALA A 841 8.51 -16.76 -7.71
N ALA A 842 7.66 -16.27 -8.62
CA ALA A 842 7.62 -16.73 -10.00
C ALA A 842 8.95 -16.43 -10.74
N TYR A 843 9.55 -15.27 -10.47
CA TYR A 843 10.85 -14.89 -11.03
C TYR A 843 11.98 -15.84 -10.62
N MET A 844 11.92 -16.45 -9.44
CA MET A 844 12.92 -17.46 -9.02
C MET A 844 12.96 -18.69 -9.95
N TRP A 845 11.84 -19.00 -10.61
CA TRP A 845 11.77 -20.05 -11.65
C TRP A 845 12.28 -19.59 -13.01
N TYR A 846 12.40 -18.28 -13.22
CA TYR A 846 12.95 -17.68 -14.43
C TYR A 846 14.50 -17.58 -14.39
N VAL A 847 15.11 -17.45 -13.22
CA VAL A 847 16.58 -17.37 -13.03
C VAL A 847 17.36 -18.53 -13.68
N PRO A 848 16.96 -19.81 -13.61
CA PRO A 848 17.66 -20.89 -14.32
C PRO A 848 17.69 -20.71 -15.84
N LEU A 849 16.63 -20.15 -16.42
CA LEU A 849 16.58 -19.88 -17.86
C LEU A 849 17.55 -18.76 -18.24
N LEU A 850 17.64 -17.70 -17.44
CA LEU A 850 18.64 -16.64 -17.62
C LEU A 850 20.06 -17.21 -17.57
N ALA A 851 20.34 -18.06 -16.58
CA ALA A 851 21.65 -18.67 -16.39
C ALA A 851 22.09 -19.50 -17.63
N VAL A 852 21.23 -20.41 -18.10
CA VAL A 852 21.54 -21.24 -19.28
C VAL A 852 21.63 -20.41 -20.55
N ASN A 853 20.72 -19.46 -20.75
CA ASN A 853 20.69 -18.61 -21.92
C ASN A 853 21.97 -17.77 -22.03
N GLY A 854 22.40 -17.10 -20.96
CA GLY A 854 23.57 -16.23 -20.98
C GLY A 854 24.86 -16.95 -21.36
N VAL A 855 25.10 -18.15 -20.81
CA VAL A 855 26.27 -18.97 -21.15
C VAL A 855 26.21 -19.46 -22.60
N ALA A 856 25.04 -19.93 -23.03
CA ALA A 856 24.86 -20.45 -24.38
C ALA A 856 25.02 -19.34 -25.42
N GLU A 857 24.48 -18.14 -25.18
CA GLU A 857 24.64 -16.98 -26.04
C GLU A 857 26.08 -16.45 -26.04
N ALA A 858 26.77 -16.46 -24.89
CA ALA A 858 28.18 -16.10 -24.83
C ALA A 858 29.04 -17.02 -25.70
N PHE A 859 28.77 -18.33 -25.69
CA PHE A 859 29.43 -19.27 -26.59
C PHE A 859 29.09 -18.98 -28.05
N VAL A 860 27.81 -18.87 -28.42
CA VAL A 860 27.39 -18.55 -29.79
C VAL A 860 28.07 -17.27 -30.29
N ALA A 861 28.04 -16.21 -29.49
CA ALA A 861 28.65 -14.92 -29.85
C ALA A 861 30.17 -14.99 -30.03
N SER A 862 30.83 -15.97 -29.41
CA SER A 862 32.28 -16.17 -29.54
C SER A 862 32.70 -16.95 -30.80
N VAL A 863 31.80 -17.73 -31.40
CA VAL A 863 32.13 -18.64 -32.52
C VAL A 863 31.28 -18.46 -33.78
N ALA A 864 30.15 -17.74 -33.70
CA ALA A 864 29.22 -17.60 -34.81
C ALA A 864 29.79 -16.73 -35.94
N SER A 865 29.58 -17.16 -37.18
CA SER A 865 29.88 -16.37 -38.37
C SER A 865 28.89 -15.22 -38.57
N GLU A 866 29.27 -14.21 -39.36
CA GLU A 866 28.42 -13.05 -39.65
C GLU A 866 27.03 -13.44 -40.19
N ALA A 867 26.97 -14.43 -41.08
CA ALA A 867 25.71 -14.98 -41.61
C ALA A 867 24.86 -15.68 -40.52
N GLU A 868 25.50 -16.40 -39.59
CA GLU A 868 24.81 -17.07 -38.48
C GLU A 868 24.30 -16.06 -37.44
N VAL A 869 24.99 -14.94 -37.23
CA VAL A 869 24.55 -13.82 -36.37
C VAL A 869 23.34 -13.08 -36.98
N HIS A 870 23.32 -12.88 -38.30
CA HIS A 870 22.14 -12.33 -38.99
C HIS A 870 20.94 -13.27 -38.91
N LEU A 871 21.16 -14.58 -39.09
CA LEU A 871 20.11 -15.59 -38.92
C LEU A 871 19.58 -15.61 -37.47
N GLN A 872 20.46 -15.52 -36.48
CA GLN A 872 20.09 -15.40 -35.07
C GLN A 872 19.22 -14.16 -34.84
N SER A 873 19.59 -13.01 -35.42
CA SER A 873 18.84 -11.76 -35.29
C SER A 873 17.43 -11.85 -35.90
N ALA A 874 17.28 -12.56 -37.02
CA ALA A 874 15.96 -12.82 -37.62
C ALA A 874 15.09 -13.73 -36.74
N TRP A 875 15.68 -14.79 -36.16
CA TRP A 875 14.98 -15.66 -35.21
C TRP A 875 14.59 -14.93 -33.91
N MET A 876 15.41 -13.98 -33.44
CA MET A 876 15.06 -13.14 -32.29
C MET A 876 13.79 -12.31 -32.55
N GLY A 877 13.60 -11.80 -33.77
CA GLY A 877 12.35 -11.13 -34.15
C GLY A 877 11.12 -12.04 -34.04
N VAL A 878 11.24 -13.30 -34.46
CA VAL A 878 10.16 -14.30 -34.31
C VAL A 878 9.88 -14.59 -32.84
N PHE A 879 10.91 -14.72 -32.01
CA PHE A 879 10.74 -14.96 -30.57
C PHE A 879 10.04 -13.81 -29.85
N SER A 880 10.29 -12.55 -30.25
CA SER A 880 9.54 -11.40 -29.72
C SER A 880 8.06 -11.42 -30.11
N VAL A 881 7.69 -11.95 -31.28
CA VAL A 881 6.27 -12.16 -31.64
C VAL A 881 5.64 -13.24 -30.75
N VAL A 882 6.34 -14.36 -30.51
CA VAL A 882 5.88 -15.43 -29.61
C VAL A 882 5.71 -14.90 -28.18
N PHE A 883 6.68 -14.11 -27.70
CA PHE A 883 6.61 -13.41 -26.42
C PHE A 883 5.35 -12.52 -26.32
N GLY A 884 5.05 -11.75 -27.36
CA GLY A 884 3.86 -10.90 -27.41
C GLY A 884 2.55 -11.66 -27.35
N LEU A 885 2.44 -12.74 -28.13
CA LEU A 885 1.25 -13.60 -28.10
C LEU A 885 1.09 -14.25 -26.72
N ALA A 886 2.17 -14.77 -26.13
CA ALA A 886 2.15 -15.32 -24.78
C ALA A 886 1.75 -14.26 -23.74
N GLY A 887 2.27 -13.04 -23.86
CA GLY A 887 1.92 -11.90 -23.02
C GLY A 887 0.43 -11.58 -23.10
N VAL A 888 -0.15 -11.49 -24.30
CA VAL A 888 -1.60 -11.26 -24.49
C VAL A 888 -2.43 -12.38 -23.84
N VAL A 889 -2.03 -13.64 -24.00
CA VAL A 889 -2.74 -14.78 -23.40
C VAL A 889 -2.68 -14.72 -21.86
N PHE A 890 -1.49 -14.59 -21.27
CA PHE A 890 -1.37 -14.59 -19.81
C PHE A 890 -1.94 -13.34 -19.14
N LEU A 891 -1.85 -12.18 -19.80
CA LEU A 891 -2.37 -10.92 -19.25
C LEU A 891 -3.88 -10.77 -19.47
N ARG A 892 -4.38 -10.99 -20.69
CA ARG A 892 -5.78 -10.70 -21.03
C ARG A 892 -6.72 -11.90 -20.96
N VAL A 893 -6.26 -13.10 -21.29
CA VAL A 893 -7.12 -14.30 -21.29
C VAL A 893 -7.14 -14.97 -19.92
N LEU A 894 -5.97 -15.08 -19.27
CA LEU A 894 -5.83 -15.79 -17.99
C LEU A 894 -5.80 -14.87 -16.76
N GLY A 895 -5.63 -13.56 -16.93
CA GLY A 895 -5.67 -12.59 -15.82
C GLY A 895 -4.51 -12.73 -14.82
N TRP A 896 -3.36 -13.29 -15.19
CA TRP A 896 -2.25 -13.56 -14.27
C TRP A 896 -1.39 -12.33 -13.91
N GLY A 897 -1.78 -11.14 -14.39
CA GLY A 897 -1.12 -9.87 -14.07
C GLY A 897 0.41 -9.91 -14.27
N ALA A 898 1.16 -9.40 -13.29
CA ALA A 898 2.62 -9.35 -13.34
C ALA A 898 3.30 -10.73 -13.38
N VAL A 899 2.70 -11.76 -12.78
CA VAL A 899 3.22 -13.14 -12.86
C VAL A 899 3.17 -13.65 -14.30
N GLY A 900 2.10 -13.33 -15.03
CA GLY A 900 1.96 -13.67 -16.44
C GLY A 900 3.08 -13.11 -17.33
N LEU A 901 3.59 -11.92 -17.03
CA LEU A 901 4.73 -11.31 -17.73
C LEU A 901 6.03 -12.09 -17.51
N VAL A 902 6.29 -12.53 -16.28
CA VAL A 902 7.47 -13.36 -15.97
C VAL A 902 7.41 -14.67 -16.75
N VAL A 903 6.25 -15.31 -16.80
CA VAL A 903 6.05 -16.56 -17.55
C VAL A 903 6.22 -16.34 -19.05
N ALA A 904 5.64 -15.28 -19.63
CA ALA A 904 5.82 -14.92 -21.03
C ALA A 904 7.31 -14.73 -21.38
N ASN A 905 8.05 -14.03 -20.53
CA ASN A 905 9.49 -13.82 -20.71
C ASN A 905 10.28 -15.14 -20.53
N GLY A 906 9.82 -16.03 -19.65
CA GLY A 906 10.32 -17.40 -19.54
C GLY A 906 10.20 -18.20 -20.83
N ILE A 907 9.05 -18.12 -21.51
CA ILE A 907 8.85 -18.78 -22.82
C ILE A 907 9.81 -18.23 -23.87
N ASN A 908 9.98 -16.90 -23.91
CA ASN A 908 10.93 -16.24 -24.81
C ASN A 908 12.36 -16.77 -24.59
N MET A 909 12.82 -16.83 -23.33
CA MET A 909 14.14 -17.38 -23.00
C MET A 909 14.27 -18.87 -23.34
N ALA A 910 13.22 -19.67 -23.12
CA ALA A 910 13.22 -21.08 -23.50
C ALA A 910 13.41 -21.27 -25.01
N CYS A 911 12.72 -20.49 -25.85
CA CYS A 911 12.91 -20.50 -27.30
C CYS A 911 14.36 -20.16 -27.69
N ARG A 912 14.94 -19.14 -27.05
CA ARG A 912 16.35 -18.74 -27.27
C ARG A 912 17.33 -19.85 -26.90
N ILE A 913 17.12 -20.51 -25.76
CA ILE A 913 17.95 -21.64 -25.32
C ILE A 913 17.89 -22.79 -26.33
N VAL A 914 16.69 -23.16 -26.79
CA VAL A 914 16.52 -24.24 -27.79
C VAL A 914 17.29 -23.92 -29.08
N TRP A 915 17.26 -22.67 -29.53
CA TRP A 915 18.02 -22.23 -30.71
C TRP A 915 19.53 -22.33 -30.47
N CYS A 916 20.03 -21.83 -29.33
CA CYS A 916 21.45 -21.86 -29.00
C CYS A 916 21.96 -23.30 -28.86
N VAL A 917 21.21 -24.19 -28.18
CA VAL A 917 21.56 -25.61 -28.05
C VAL A 917 21.61 -26.30 -29.43
N ARG A 918 20.67 -25.99 -30.33
CA ARG A 918 20.69 -26.50 -31.70
C ARG A 918 21.93 -26.02 -32.47
N PHE A 919 22.33 -24.76 -32.28
CA PHE A 919 23.54 -24.20 -32.86
C PHE A 919 24.80 -24.90 -32.32
N VAL A 920 24.94 -25.01 -31.00
CA VAL A 920 26.07 -25.68 -30.32
C VAL A 920 26.23 -27.12 -30.79
N ARG A 921 25.14 -27.89 -30.85
CA ARG A 921 25.14 -29.27 -31.37
C ARG A 921 25.65 -29.35 -32.81
N ARG A 922 25.19 -28.42 -33.67
CA ARG A 922 25.59 -28.38 -35.07
C ARG A 922 27.07 -27.97 -35.22
N TYR A 923 27.55 -27.05 -34.39
CA TYR A 923 28.93 -26.56 -34.41
C TYR A 923 29.94 -27.66 -34.03
N PHE A 924 29.76 -28.31 -32.87
CA PHE A 924 30.65 -29.38 -32.43
C PHE A 924 30.55 -30.63 -33.33
N GLY A 925 29.36 -30.91 -33.88
CA GLY A 925 29.16 -31.96 -34.88
C GLY A 925 29.91 -31.70 -36.19
N ARG A 926 30.10 -30.43 -36.59
CA ARG A 926 30.86 -30.04 -37.80
C ARG A 926 32.38 -30.10 -37.58
N MET A 927 32.89 -29.70 -36.42
CA MET A 927 34.34 -29.53 -36.20
C MET A 927 35.06 -30.74 -35.62
N ALA A 928 34.38 -31.61 -34.86
CA ALA A 928 35.10 -32.62 -34.07
C ALA A 928 34.50 -34.04 -34.10
N GLY A 929 33.33 -34.26 -34.73
CA GLY A 929 32.65 -35.56 -34.63
C GLY A 929 32.16 -35.91 -33.22
N VAL A 930 32.21 -34.96 -32.28
CA VAL A 930 31.80 -35.11 -30.87
C VAL A 930 30.35 -34.67 -30.72
N ARG A 931 29.54 -35.46 -30.00
CA ARG A 931 28.14 -35.14 -29.71
C ARG A 931 28.04 -34.34 -28.41
N PHE A 932 27.39 -33.18 -28.47
CA PHE A 932 26.96 -32.45 -27.28
C PHE A 932 25.60 -33.00 -26.81
N ASP A 933 25.63 -33.75 -25.71
CA ASP A 933 24.42 -34.21 -25.04
C ASP A 933 24.07 -33.31 -23.84
N VAL A 934 22.78 -32.95 -23.77
CA VAL A 934 22.24 -32.05 -22.74
C VAL A 934 22.19 -32.77 -21.38
N LEU A 935 22.13 -34.11 -21.39
CA LEU A 935 22.11 -34.94 -20.19
C LEU A 935 23.42 -34.83 -19.39
N ASP A 936 24.56 -34.56 -20.05
CA ASP A 936 25.87 -34.45 -19.38
C ASP A 936 26.00 -33.16 -18.55
N VAL A 937 25.15 -32.18 -18.84
CA VAL A 937 25.11 -30.87 -18.20
C VAL A 937 24.20 -30.85 -16.97
N LEU A 938 23.22 -31.77 -16.89
CA LEU A 938 22.26 -31.81 -15.80
C LEU A 938 22.93 -32.17 -14.46
N PRO A 939 22.48 -31.58 -13.34
CA PRO A 939 22.83 -32.05 -12.01
C PRO A 939 22.47 -33.52 -11.81
N SER A 940 23.16 -34.18 -10.88
CA SER A 940 22.87 -35.54 -10.49
C SER A 940 21.40 -35.69 -10.03
N PRO A 941 20.75 -36.84 -10.30
CA PRO A 941 19.39 -37.09 -9.85
C PRO A 941 19.21 -36.93 -8.33
N GLY A 942 20.25 -37.24 -7.55
CA GLY A 942 20.28 -37.04 -6.09
C GLY A 942 20.22 -35.57 -5.69
N ALA A 943 20.97 -34.69 -6.38
CA ALA A 943 20.91 -33.24 -6.13
C ALA A 943 19.52 -32.67 -6.51
N MET A 944 18.95 -33.12 -7.63
CA MET A 944 17.59 -32.72 -8.05
C MET A 944 16.51 -33.18 -7.06
N LEU A 945 16.60 -34.42 -6.56
CA LEU A 945 15.70 -34.93 -5.53
C LEU A 945 15.85 -34.15 -4.22
N ALA A 946 17.08 -33.86 -3.80
CA ALA A 946 17.35 -33.04 -2.62
C ALA A 946 16.71 -31.64 -2.74
N ALA A 947 16.78 -31.03 -3.93
CA ALA A 947 16.13 -29.75 -4.20
C ALA A 947 14.60 -29.82 -4.13
N ALA A 948 14.01 -30.86 -4.71
CA ALA A 948 12.57 -31.07 -4.66
C ALA A 948 12.06 -31.29 -3.21
N VAL A 949 12.77 -32.11 -2.43
CA VAL A 949 12.47 -32.34 -1.00
C VAL A 949 12.61 -31.03 -0.22
N THR A 950 13.70 -30.30 -0.43
CA THR A 950 13.96 -29.01 0.24
C THR A 950 12.85 -27.99 -0.07
N SER A 951 12.41 -27.90 -1.33
CA SER A 951 11.32 -27.01 -1.76
C SER A 951 10.00 -27.33 -1.04
N GLN A 952 9.70 -28.61 -0.82
CA GLN A 952 8.50 -29.01 -0.08
C GLN A 952 8.62 -28.78 1.43
N VAL A 953 9.80 -29.04 2.01
CA VAL A 953 10.06 -28.80 3.43
C VAL A 953 10.00 -27.32 3.74
N VAL A 954 10.67 -26.46 2.96
CA VAL A 954 10.69 -25.01 3.21
C VAL A 954 9.30 -24.40 3.08
N LYS A 955 8.46 -24.86 2.14
CA LYS A 955 7.06 -24.44 2.00
C LYS A 955 6.18 -24.80 3.20
N LYS A 956 6.52 -25.85 3.95
CA LYS A 956 5.79 -26.25 5.17
C LYS A 956 6.29 -25.53 6.42
N VAL A 957 7.58 -25.19 6.45
CA VAL A 957 8.23 -24.58 7.62
C VAL A 957 8.02 -23.06 7.65
N VAL A 958 7.96 -22.42 6.48
CA VAL A 958 7.73 -20.99 6.32
C VAL A 958 6.23 -20.71 6.22
N ALA A 959 5.74 -19.69 6.91
CA ALA A 959 4.33 -19.30 6.84
C ALA A 959 3.93 -18.88 5.41
N SER A 960 2.73 -19.25 4.98
CA SER A 960 2.21 -18.87 3.65
C SER A 960 1.79 -17.40 3.55
N ALA A 961 1.53 -16.74 4.67
CA ALA A 961 1.17 -15.33 4.75
C ALA A 961 2.42 -14.45 4.86
N ALA A 962 2.38 -13.25 4.28
CA ALA A 962 3.48 -12.30 4.39
C ALA A 962 3.62 -11.82 5.86
N PRO A 963 4.85 -11.73 6.40
CA PRO A 963 5.08 -11.24 7.75
C PRO A 963 4.70 -9.76 7.87
N VAL A 964 3.97 -9.41 8.94
CA VAL A 964 3.38 -8.08 9.16
C VAL A 964 4.45 -7.08 9.63
N GLY A 965 5.60 -7.56 10.11
CA GLY A 965 6.71 -6.72 10.56
C GLY A 965 8.10 -7.27 10.28
N ALA A 966 9.12 -6.39 10.33
CA ALA A 966 10.52 -6.73 10.05
C ALA A 966 11.06 -7.86 10.95
N ARG A 967 10.61 -7.92 12.22
CA ARG A 967 11.00 -8.99 13.16
C ARG A 967 10.50 -10.36 12.69
N GLU A 968 9.26 -10.44 12.24
CA GLU A 968 8.66 -11.67 11.71
C GLU A 968 9.34 -12.07 10.40
N ALA A 969 9.65 -11.10 9.52
CA ALA A 969 10.38 -11.35 8.29
C ALA A 969 11.77 -11.97 8.55
N ILE A 970 12.50 -11.45 9.55
CA ILE A 970 13.79 -12.02 9.96
C ILE A 970 13.63 -13.45 10.48
N VAL A 971 12.61 -13.73 11.30
CA VAL A 971 12.34 -15.08 11.82
C VAL A 971 12.07 -16.07 10.69
N GLU A 972 11.26 -15.70 9.70
CA GLU A 972 10.99 -16.55 8.53
C GLU A 972 12.25 -16.77 7.69
N LEU A 973 13.10 -15.76 7.49
CA LEU A 973 14.39 -15.91 6.80
C LEU A 973 15.37 -16.83 7.56
N VAL A 974 15.37 -16.80 8.89
CA VAL A 974 16.16 -17.72 9.71
C VAL A 974 15.69 -19.16 9.51
N LYS A 975 14.38 -19.41 9.42
CA LYS A 975 13.83 -20.73 9.11
C LYS A 975 14.26 -21.22 7.73
N VAL A 976 14.23 -20.35 6.71
CA VAL A 976 14.76 -20.67 5.37
C VAL A 976 16.24 -21.05 5.44
N ALA A 977 17.05 -20.27 6.15
CA ALA A 977 18.47 -20.54 6.32
C ALA A 977 18.73 -21.88 7.02
N ALA A 978 17.94 -22.23 8.04
CA ALA A 978 18.04 -23.52 8.73
C ALA A 978 17.78 -24.72 7.80
N VAL A 979 16.83 -24.59 6.85
CA VAL A 979 16.54 -25.62 5.84
C VAL A 979 17.60 -25.64 4.72
N ALA A 980 18.24 -24.50 4.44
CA ALA A 980 19.29 -24.39 3.42
C ALA A 980 20.56 -25.18 3.77
N VAL A 981 20.97 -25.23 5.04
CA VAL A 981 22.19 -25.93 5.49
C VAL A 981 22.21 -27.42 5.10
N PRO A 982 21.22 -28.26 5.46
CA PRO A 982 21.21 -29.67 5.06
C PRO A 982 21.10 -29.85 3.55
N PHE A 983 20.42 -28.94 2.84
CA PHE A 983 20.34 -28.96 1.37
C PHE A 983 21.71 -28.74 0.72
N VAL A 984 22.48 -27.73 1.15
CA VAL A 984 23.83 -27.48 0.63
C VAL A 984 24.75 -28.68 0.88
N ILE A 985 24.66 -29.30 2.06
CA ILE A 985 25.42 -30.52 2.39
C ILE A 985 25.04 -31.66 1.44
N ALA A 986 23.75 -31.89 1.20
CA ALA A 986 23.27 -32.93 0.29
C ALA A 986 23.79 -32.70 -1.16
N VAL A 987 23.70 -31.47 -1.67
CA VAL A 987 24.24 -31.12 -2.99
C VAL A 987 25.75 -31.34 -3.04
N ALA A 988 26.49 -30.94 -2.02
CA ALA A 988 27.93 -31.15 -1.94
C ALA A 988 28.32 -32.64 -1.95
N VAL A 989 27.52 -33.51 -1.32
CA VAL A 989 27.75 -34.96 -1.30
C VAL A 989 27.45 -35.59 -2.67
N PHE A 990 26.31 -35.26 -3.28
CA PHE A 990 25.92 -35.84 -4.58
C PHE A 990 26.81 -35.33 -5.73
N GLU A 991 27.28 -34.09 -5.68
CA GLU A 991 28.14 -33.46 -6.69
C GLU A 991 29.63 -33.49 -6.36
N ARG A 992 30.04 -34.25 -5.34
CA ARG A 992 31.43 -34.24 -4.83
C ARG A 992 32.50 -34.40 -5.91
N ARG A 993 32.25 -35.24 -6.93
CA ARG A 993 33.20 -35.49 -8.03
C ARG A 993 33.41 -34.26 -8.89
N PHE A 994 32.31 -33.58 -9.25
CA PHE A 994 32.34 -32.37 -10.06
C PHE A 994 32.95 -31.19 -9.28
N LEU A 995 32.52 -30.98 -8.03
CA LEU A 995 33.02 -29.90 -7.18
C LEU A 995 34.52 -30.05 -6.89
N TYR A 996 34.99 -31.27 -6.66
CA TYR A 996 36.40 -31.54 -6.45
C TYR A 996 37.23 -31.29 -7.71
N ALA A 997 36.75 -31.69 -8.89
CA ALA A 997 37.41 -31.39 -10.17
C ALA A 997 37.49 -29.89 -10.45
N ALA A 998 36.40 -29.15 -10.22
CA ALA A 998 36.37 -27.69 -10.35
C ALA A 998 37.34 -27.01 -9.37
N PHE A 999 37.40 -27.47 -8.11
CA PHE A 999 38.33 -26.95 -7.12
C PHE A 999 39.79 -27.18 -7.50
N GLN A 1000 40.12 -28.36 -8.05
CA GLN A 1000 41.46 -28.65 -8.55
C GLN A 1000 41.84 -27.78 -9.76
N ALA A 1001 40.91 -27.54 -10.69
CA ALA A 1001 41.15 -26.67 -11.85
C ALA A 1001 41.49 -25.23 -11.45
N VAL A 1002 40.77 -24.67 -10.46
CA VAL A 1002 41.05 -23.33 -9.91
C VAL A 1002 42.38 -23.29 -9.17
N ARG A 1003 42.75 -24.35 -8.45
CA ARG A 1003 44.01 -24.41 -7.69
C ARG A 1003 45.23 -24.61 -8.59
N GLY A 1004 45.09 -25.39 -9.68
CA GLY A 1004 46.16 -25.62 -10.67
C GLY A 1004 46.60 -24.34 -11.39
N HIS A 1005 45.67 -23.41 -11.67
CA HIS A 1005 46.01 -22.11 -12.26
C HIS A 1005 46.78 -21.17 -11.32
N ARG A 1006 46.68 -21.36 -9.99
CA ARG A 1006 47.42 -20.55 -9.00
C ARG A 1006 48.89 -20.97 -8.85
N GLN A 1007 49.26 -22.18 -9.26
CA GLN A 1007 50.64 -22.66 -9.22
C GLN A 1007 51.44 -22.36 -10.51
N SER A 1008 50.77 -22.01 -11.62
CA SER A 1008 51.43 -21.58 -12.86
C SER A 1008 51.61 -20.06 -12.96
N SER A 1009 51.11 -19.29 -11.99
CA SER A 1009 51.15 -17.82 -11.96
C SER A 1009 51.99 -17.27 -10.79
N SER A 1010 52.87 -18.08 -10.21
CA SER A 1010 53.84 -17.67 -9.18
C SER A 1010 55.26 -17.75 -9.71
#